data_AF-A0A1F9VRF1-F1
#
_entry.id   AF-A0A1F9VRF1-F1
#
_cell.length_a   1.000
_cell.length_b   1.000
_cell.length_c   1.000
_cell.angle_alpha   90.00
_cell.angle_beta   90.00
_cell.angle_gamma   90.00
#
_symmetry.space_group_name_H-M   'P 1'
#
loop_
_entity.id
_entity.type
_entity.pdbx_description
1 polymer ?
#
loop_
_entity_poly.entity_id
_entity_poly.type
_entity_poly.pdbx_seq_one_letter_code
_entity_poly.pdbx_strand_id
1 'polypeptide(L)'
;MMRALAGGILNNFEGLFVLFTLVVIGVILYFIDQKISFLNFFFLPVLIAGYFMNTRSALLGALLSIAWVTFFIVLDPLSFSQEMSGMGIYMHILIWGCFLILTGVMVGKLNEQLHARYQKACQSLDQLSDLQKLLSESNKRLEEKQTALEVTKERVKSVLYATMDPYVAKLIIDRRLRDEKRPLTVLFADLADFTKMTEDRPPESVIEDLNALFSAMDPILARFKGHLDKFLGDGLMAEFGTPYAARNHPLLAVLAALRMQARVGNRQFPFKMRIGIASGPALIGLLGSENRKNYTAVGDTVNLAARLQALCPVGGVCVNEETYSFIRRWFHIRQIRSGLSHEEVRNLEARLEFLADAVEHAPTAKLCLEAANVCSELGDMHRALRYHRQAMELDPSQRQPIERAVAAALLTGEDRRFVTVKGKKERVAAYEVIALKDPLQDRVGLPAGAIEIYNRFSAEVGLPVESVMSIEALEGTLGHSQVAAALSAATADAMGLDERQVRAAFMAGYFHDLGKRNVPEHLLQCEDQLQRLPLPDQTLIKAHVREAEKVLAELQIPAGPEVIEAIQQHHERFDGSGYPQGLKDGQICLLARVLHIADTYESLTSWRPHQEAWTPAAALMDIERSAREGLFDPRIGEVFLNVMKEVR
;
A
#
# COMPACT_ATOMS: atom_id res chain seq x y z
N MET A 1 -13.43 -61.78 -60.00
CA MET A 1 -13.49 -63.23 -59.72
C MET A 1 -12.74 -63.62 -58.44
N MET A 2 -11.44 -63.29 -58.28
CA MET A 2 -10.67 -63.63 -57.06
C MET A 2 -11.23 -63.03 -55.75
N ARG A 3 -11.77 -61.80 -55.75
CA ARG A 3 -12.41 -61.21 -54.53
C ARG A 3 -13.73 -61.88 -54.15
N ALA A 4 -14.50 -62.38 -55.13
CA ALA A 4 -15.75 -63.11 -54.88
C ALA A 4 -15.47 -64.53 -54.38
N LEU A 5 -14.42 -65.18 -54.92
CA LEU A 5 -13.88 -66.45 -54.40
C LEU A 5 -13.33 -66.29 -52.99
N ALA A 6 -12.55 -65.24 -52.71
CA ALA A 6 -12.03 -64.96 -51.38
C ALA A 6 -13.15 -64.69 -50.36
N GLY A 7 -14.17 -63.90 -50.74
CA GLY A 7 -15.35 -63.67 -49.89
C GLY A 7 -16.16 -64.94 -49.62
N GLY A 8 -16.31 -65.82 -50.62
CA GLY A 8 -16.96 -67.12 -50.44
C GLY A 8 -16.17 -68.10 -49.55
N ILE A 9 -14.84 -68.09 -49.65
CA ILE A 9 -13.95 -68.92 -48.81
C ILE A 9 -13.95 -68.42 -47.36
N LEU A 10 -13.93 -67.10 -47.13
CA LEU A 10 -14.00 -66.53 -45.79
C LEU A 10 -15.37 -66.77 -45.12
N ASN A 11 -16.46 -66.65 -45.88
CA ASN A 11 -17.81 -66.87 -45.33
C ASN A 11 -18.09 -68.33 -44.97
N ASN A 12 -17.42 -69.29 -45.61
CA ASN A 12 -17.53 -70.72 -45.33
C ASN A 12 -16.26 -71.30 -44.69
N PHE A 13 -15.40 -70.45 -44.12
CA PHE A 13 -14.11 -70.86 -43.56
C PHE A 13 -14.26 -71.93 -42.49
N GLU A 14 -15.31 -71.84 -41.66
CA GLU A 14 -15.65 -72.84 -40.65
C GLU A 14 -15.92 -74.22 -41.27
N GLY A 15 -16.77 -74.28 -42.29
CA GLY A 15 -17.07 -75.53 -43.00
C GLY A 15 -15.87 -76.07 -43.77
N LEU A 16 -15.07 -75.19 -44.37
CA LEU A 16 -13.88 -75.56 -45.15
C LEU A 16 -12.75 -76.09 -44.26
N PHE A 17 -12.58 -75.53 -43.06
CA PHE A 17 -11.61 -75.98 -42.06
C PHE A 17 -12.01 -77.34 -41.46
N VAL A 18 -13.30 -77.52 -41.15
CA VAL A 18 -13.83 -78.82 -40.70
C VAL A 18 -13.65 -79.87 -41.80
N LEU A 19 -13.95 -79.54 -43.06
CA LEU A 19 -13.74 -80.43 -44.20
C LEU A 19 -12.25 -80.77 -44.39
N PHE A 20 -11.37 -79.77 -44.34
CA PHE A 20 -9.93 -79.96 -44.42
C PHE A 20 -9.42 -80.88 -43.31
N THR A 21 -9.91 -80.68 -42.09
CA THR A 21 -9.60 -81.53 -40.93
C THR A 21 -10.03 -82.98 -41.20
N LEU A 22 -11.24 -83.21 -41.69
CA LEU A 22 -11.73 -84.55 -42.03
C LEU A 22 -10.94 -85.21 -43.15
N VAL A 23 -10.54 -84.45 -44.17
CA VAL A 23 -9.68 -84.96 -45.26
C VAL A 23 -8.32 -85.35 -44.74
N VAL A 24 -7.68 -84.50 -43.93
CA VAL A 24 -6.38 -84.81 -43.31
C VAL A 24 -6.47 -86.03 -42.41
N ILE A 25 -7.52 -86.16 -41.59
CA ILE A 25 -7.78 -87.35 -40.78
C ILE A 25 -7.92 -88.59 -41.66
N GLY A 26 -8.71 -88.52 -42.74
CA GLY A 26 -8.91 -89.63 -43.67
C GLY A 26 -7.61 -90.08 -44.34
N VAL A 27 -6.76 -89.14 -44.76
CA VAL A 27 -5.44 -89.43 -45.35
C VAL A 27 -4.52 -90.11 -44.33
N ILE A 28 -4.45 -89.57 -43.11
CA ILE A 28 -3.63 -90.13 -42.02
C ILE A 28 -4.06 -91.58 -41.70
N LEU A 29 -5.38 -91.83 -41.58
CA LEU A 29 -5.91 -93.15 -41.26
C LEU A 29 -5.72 -94.18 -42.38
N TYR A 30 -5.58 -93.72 -43.63
CA TYR A 30 -5.35 -94.59 -44.79
C TYR A 30 -3.88 -95.01 -44.93
N PHE A 31 -2.93 -94.11 -44.67
CA PHE A 31 -1.50 -94.34 -44.97
C PHE A 31 -0.65 -94.81 -43.77
N ILE A 32 -1.15 -94.71 -42.54
CA ILE A 32 -0.38 -95.05 -41.33
C ILE A 32 -0.79 -96.42 -40.80
N ASP A 33 0.19 -97.32 -40.63
CA ASP A 33 -0.05 -98.67 -40.11
C ASP A 33 -0.36 -98.69 -38.60
N GLN A 34 0.27 -97.79 -37.81
CA GLN A 34 0.08 -97.66 -36.36
C GLN A 34 -1.02 -96.64 -36.00
N LYS A 35 -2.27 -96.96 -36.34
CA LYS A 35 -3.41 -96.01 -36.30
C LYS A 35 -3.79 -95.52 -34.89
N ILE A 36 -3.59 -96.30 -33.84
CA ILE A 36 -3.94 -95.92 -32.45
C ILE A 36 -2.99 -94.85 -31.90
N SER A 37 -1.68 -94.94 -32.18
CA SER A 37 -0.69 -93.97 -31.70
C SER A 37 -0.90 -92.56 -32.29
N PHE A 38 -1.57 -92.48 -33.44
CA PHE A 38 -1.88 -91.22 -34.11
C PHE A 38 -3.20 -90.57 -33.65
N LEU A 39 -4.04 -91.26 -32.85
CA LEU A 39 -5.28 -90.69 -32.32
C LEU A 39 -5.04 -89.41 -31.51
N ASN A 40 -3.90 -89.35 -30.81
CA ASN A 40 -3.50 -88.19 -30.02
C ASN A 40 -3.15 -86.96 -30.89
N PHE A 41 -2.81 -87.13 -32.17
CA PHE A 41 -2.56 -85.98 -33.06
C PHE A 41 -3.86 -85.31 -33.52
N PHE A 42 -5.00 -86.00 -33.43
CA PHE A 42 -6.30 -85.45 -33.79
C PHE A 42 -6.85 -84.44 -32.76
N PHE A 43 -6.15 -84.22 -31.64
CA PHE A 43 -6.42 -83.08 -30.76
C PHE A 43 -6.03 -81.74 -31.40
N LEU A 44 -5.00 -81.72 -32.25
CA LEU A 44 -4.45 -80.48 -32.80
C LEU A 44 -5.46 -79.73 -33.69
N PRO A 45 -6.18 -80.35 -34.63
CA PRO A 45 -7.18 -79.66 -35.43
C PRO A 45 -8.37 -79.12 -34.61
N VAL A 46 -8.81 -79.86 -33.59
CA VAL A 46 -9.91 -79.45 -32.70
C VAL A 46 -9.48 -78.31 -31.77
N LEU A 47 -8.22 -78.32 -31.31
CA LEU A 47 -7.64 -77.24 -30.53
C LEU A 47 -7.47 -75.97 -31.37
N ILE A 48 -6.98 -76.10 -32.60
CA ILE A 48 -6.89 -75.00 -33.57
C ILE A 48 -8.31 -74.47 -33.88
N ALA A 49 -9.30 -75.34 -34.08
CA ALA A 49 -10.69 -74.93 -34.24
C ALA A 49 -11.22 -74.18 -33.00
N GLY A 50 -10.96 -74.67 -31.78
CA GLY A 50 -11.35 -73.98 -30.55
C GLY A 50 -10.64 -72.64 -30.33
N TYR A 51 -9.42 -72.50 -30.83
CA TYR A 51 -8.62 -71.29 -30.70
C TYR A 51 -8.99 -70.21 -31.72
N PHE A 52 -9.26 -70.61 -32.98
CA PHE A 52 -9.57 -69.66 -34.05
C PHE A 52 -11.08 -69.50 -34.32
N MET A 53 -11.92 -70.43 -33.85
CA MET A 53 -13.36 -70.44 -34.09
C MET A 53 -14.14 -70.44 -32.78
N ASN A 54 -15.48 -70.44 -32.90
CA ASN A 54 -16.39 -70.51 -31.78
C ASN A 54 -16.50 -71.95 -31.22
N THR A 55 -17.08 -72.06 -30.02
CA THR A 55 -17.28 -73.34 -29.31
C THR A 55 -18.07 -74.35 -30.14
N ARG A 56 -19.03 -73.88 -30.95
CA ARG A 56 -19.87 -74.76 -31.79
C ARG A 56 -19.05 -75.42 -32.88
N SER A 57 -18.17 -74.68 -33.54
CA SER A 57 -17.37 -75.19 -34.65
C SER A 57 -16.26 -76.13 -34.15
N ALA A 58 -15.68 -75.85 -32.98
CA ALA A 58 -14.75 -76.77 -32.31
C ALA A 58 -15.43 -78.08 -31.85
N LEU A 59 -16.64 -77.98 -31.30
CA LEU A 59 -17.46 -79.14 -30.93
C LEU A 59 -17.86 -79.96 -32.15
N LEU A 60 -18.30 -79.31 -33.22
CA LEU A 60 -18.66 -79.96 -34.48
C LEU A 60 -17.45 -80.70 -35.06
N GLY A 61 -16.28 -80.07 -35.06
CA GLY A 61 -15.02 -80.70 -35.47
C GLY A 61 -14.66 -81.92 -34.62
N ALA A 62 -14.84 -81.85 -33.30
CA ALA A 62 -14.64 -83.00 -32.41
C ALA A 62 -15.61 -84.16 -32.71
N LEU A 63 -16.91 -83.86 -32.83
CA LEU A 63 -17.95 -84.86 -33.10
C LEU A 63 -17.77 -85.53 -34.46
N LEU A 64 -17.47 -84.74 -35.50
CA LEU A 64 -17.22 -85.27 -36.84
C LEU A 64 -15.93 -86.09 -36.89
N SER A 65 -14.87 -85.69 -36.17
CA SER A 65 -13.65 -86.48 -36.04
C SER A 65 -13.91 -87.83 -35.37
N ILE A 66 -14.72 -87.85 -34.31
CA ILE A 66 -15.14 -89.10 -33.64
C ILE A 66 -15.95 -89.98 -34.59
N ALA A 67 -16.94 -89.42 -35.28
CA ALA A 67 -17.75 -90.16 -36.25
C ALA A 67 -16.91 -90.75 -37.38
N TRP A 68 -15.94 -89.99 -37.89
CA TRP A 68 -15.05 -90.39 -38.96
C TRP A 68 -14.09 -91.50 -38.53
N VAL A 69 -13.46 -91.37 -37.36
CA VAL A 69 -12.61 -92.42 -36.78
C VAL A 69 -13.43 -93.70 -36.53
N THR A 70 -14.64 -93.58 -35.98
CA THR A 70 -15.55 -94.71 -35.74
C THR A 70 -15.92 -95.43 -37.04
N PHE A 71 -16.19 -94.68 -38.12
CA PHE A 71 -16.50 -95.23 -39.43
C PHE A 71 -15.36 -96.10 -39.99
N PHE A 72 -14.11 -95.62 -39.91
CA PHE A 72 -12.94 -96.40 -40.36
C PHE A 72 -12.73 -97.68 -39.55
N ILE A 73 -13.03 -97.68 -38.26
CA ILE A 73 -12.91 -98.86 -37.41
C ILE A 73 -13.94 -99.93 -37.77
N VAL A 74 -15.16 -99.52 -38.15
CA VAL A 74 -16.20 -100.46 -38.61
C VAL A 74 -15.80 -101.12 -39.93
N LEU A 75 -15.12 -100.38 -40.82
CA LEU A 75 -14.67 -100.89 -42.12
C LEU A 75 -13.47 -101.84 -42.01
N ASP A 76 -12.51 -101.55 -41.13
CA ASP A 76 -11.29 -102.35 -40.96
C ASP A 76 -10.86 -102.44 -39.48
N PRO A 77 -11.52 -103.31 -38.68
CA PRO A 77 -11.27 -103.41 -37.24
C PRO A 77 -9.88 -103.93 -36.91
N LEU A 78 -9.31 -104.79 -37.77
CA LEU A 78 -8.03 -105.46 -37.56
C LEU A 78 -6.86 -104.48 -37.59
N SER A 79 -6.96 -103.41 -38.40
CA SER A 79 -5.96 -102.34 -38.44
C SER A 79 -5.86 -101.51 -37.16
N PHE A 80 -6.85 -101.59 -36.27
CA PHE A 80 -6.88 -100.91 -34.97
C PHE A 80 -6.69 -101.87 -33.79
N SER A 81 -6.43 -103.17 -34.01
CA SER A 81 -6.50 -104.19 -32.95
C SER A 81 -5.17 -104.87 -32.58
N GLN A 82 -4.03 -104.39 -33.09
CA GLN A 82 -2.77 -105.16 -33.02
C GLN A 82 -2.29 -105.51 -31.59
N GLU A 83 -2.77 -104.85 -30.53
CA GLU A 83 -2.41 -105.16 -29.14
C GLU A 83 -3.58 -105.14 -28.13
N MET A 84 -4.84 -104.99 -28.59
CA MET A 84 -5.98 -104.70 -27.70
C MET A 84 -7.16 -105.64 -27.94
N SER A 85 -7.84 -106.06 -26.87
CA SER A 85 -9.10 -106.82 -26.98
C SER A 85 -10.17 -105.98 -27.68
N GLY A 86 -11.13 -106.64 -28.35
CA GLY A 86 -12.19 -105.95 -29.08
C GLY A 86 -12.95 -104.93 -28.22
N MET A 87 -13.15 -105.21 -26.93
CA MET A 87 -13.77 -104.27 -25.97
C MET A 87 -12.85 -103.10 -25.58
N GLY A 88 -11.53 -103.30 -25.54
CA GLY A 88 -10.54 -102.28 -25.18
C GLY A 88 -10.46 -101.13 -26.18
N ILE A 89 -10.63 -101.41 -27.48
CA ILE A 89 -10.61 -100.40 -28.55
C ILE A 89 -11.76 -99.40 -28.37
N TYR A 90 -12.98 -99.90 -28.13
CA TYR A 90 -14.15 -99.05 -27.89
C TYR A 90 -14.01 -98.19 -26.64
N MET A 91 -13.43 -98.72 -25.55
CA MET A 91 -13.18 -97.95 -24.33
C MET A 91 -12.14 -96.84 -24.55
N HIS A 92 -11.07 -97.09 -25.30
CA HIS A 92 -10.07 -96.07 -25.62
C HIS A 92 -10.63 -94.94 -26.49
N ILE A 93 -11.47 -95.25 -27.48
CA ILE A 93 -12.11 -94.25 -28.34
C ILE A 93 -13.14 -93.44 -27.55
N LEU A 94 -13.85 -94.08 -26.62
CA LEU A 94 -14.77 -93.38 -25.72
C LEU A 94 -14.00 -92.35 -24.88
N ILE A 95 -12.89 -92.75 -24.24
CA ILE A 95 -12.06 -91.86 -23.43
C ILE A 95 -11.48 -90.72 -24.29
N TRP A 96 -10.94 -91.05 -25.46
CA TRP A 96 -10.39 -90.07 -26.40
C TRP A 96 -11.46 -89.10 -26.91
N GLY A 97 -12.63 -89.60 -27.30
CA GLY A 97 -13.74 -88.80 -27.80
C GLY A 97 -14.29 -87.86 -26.73
N CYS A 98 -14.43 -88.34 -25.49
CA CYS A 98 -14.78 -87.49 -24.35
C CYS A 98 -13.76 -86.37 -24.12
N PHE A 99 -12.45 -86.69 -24.18
CA PHE A 99 -11.39 -85.72 -24.01
C PHE A 99 -11.33 -84.70 -25.17
N LEU A 100 -11.59 -85.13 -26.41
CA LEU A 100 -11.63 -84.28 -27.59
C LEU A 100 -12.79 -83.27 -27.52
N ILE A 101 -13.98 -83.73 -27.12
CA ILE A 101 -15.16 -82.89 -26.89
C ILE A 101 -14.88 -81.90 -25.75
N LEU A 102 -14.34 -82.37 -24.62
CA LEU A 102 -14.02 -81.52 -23.47
C LEU A 102 -13.02 -80.43 -23.86
N THR A 103 -11.98 -80.78 -24.60
CA THR A 103 -10.95 -79.84 -25.08
C THR A 103 -11.54 -78.80 -26.03
N GLY A 104 -12.34 -79.23 -27.02
CA GLY A 104 -12.99 -78.32 -27.96
C GLY A 104 -13.94 -77.34 -27.27
N VAL A 105 -14.74 -77.82 -26.30
CA VAL A 105 -15.65 -76.97 -25.52
C VAL A 105 -14.89 -76.00 -24.61
N MET A 106 -13.86 -76.48 -23.91
CA MET A 106 -13.11 -75.68 -22.94
C MET A 106 -12.31 -74.57 -23.63
N VAL A 107 -11.57 -74.91 -24.70
CA VAL A 107 -10.79 -73.94 -25.48
C VAL A 107 -11.72 -72.94 -26.18
N GLY A 108 -12.81 -73.43 -26.81
CA GLY A 108 -13.80 -72.56 -27.47
C GLY A 108 -14.45 -71.56 -26.50
N LYS A 109 -14.90 -72.02 -25.33
CA LYS A 109 -15.49 -71.13 -24.31
C LYS A 109 -14.49 -70.13 -23.76
N LEU A 110 -13.24 -70.54 -23.54
CA LEU A 110 -12.18 -69.65 -23.04
C LEU A 110 -11.88 -68.56 -24.08
N ASN A 111 -11.83 -68.92 -25.36
CA ASN A 111 -11.61 -67.98 -26.45
C ASN A 111 -12.77 -66.98 -26.62
N GLU A 112 -14.02 -67.45 -26.55
CA GLU A 112 -15.20 -66.58 -26.55
C GLU A 112 -15.20 -65.61 -25.37
N GLN A 113 -14.86 -66.08 -24.16
CA GLN A 113 -14.74 -65.21 -22.98
C GLN A 113 -13.63 -64.16 -23.13
N LEU A 114 -12.49 -64.55 -23.70
CA LEU A 114 -11.38 -63.63 -23.97
C LEU A 114 -11.78 -62.55 -24.98
N HIS A 115 -12.44 -62.93 -26.08
CA HIS A 115 -12.96 -61.99 -27.08
C HIS A 115 -13.99 -61.02 -26.47
N ALA A 116 -14.92 -61.52 -25.65
CA ALA A 116 -15.90 -60.69 -24.98
C ALA A 116 -15.24 -59.69 -24.00
N ARG A 117 -14.21 -60.10 -23.26
CA ARG A 117 -13.43 -59.21 -22.38
C ARG A 117 -12.66 -58.16 -23.17
N TYR A 118 -12.04 -58.56 -24.28
CA TYR A 118 -11.30 -57.65 -25.16
C TYR A 118 -12.21 -56.57 -25.77
N GLN A 119 -13.41 -56.95 -26.23
CA GLN A 119 -14.39 -55.99 -26.74
C GLN A 119 -14.85 -54.99 -25.67
N LYS A 120 -15.14 -55.46 -24.44
CA LYS A 120 -15.49 -54.58 -23.32
C LYS A 120 -14.34 -53.62 -22.96
N ALA A 121 -13.10 -54.10 -23.01
CA ALA A 121 -11.93 -53.27 -22.77
C ALA A 121 -11.78 -52.18 -23.84
N CYS A 122 -11.96 -52.51 -25.12
CA CYS A 122 -11.93 -51.52 -26.22
C CYS A 122 -13.03 -50.46 -26.04
N GLN A 123 -14.27 -50.87 -25.75
CA GLN A 123 -15.37 -49.94 -25.50
C GLN A 123 -15.09 -49.00 -24.31
N SER A 124 -14.48 -49.52 -23.24
CA SER A 124 -14.10 -48.71 -22.08
C SER A 124 -13.00 -47.71 -22.43
N LEU A 125 -12.04 -48.10 -23.29
CA LEU A 125 -10.97 -47.22 -23.76
C LEU A 125 -11.50 -46.08 -24.61
N ASP A 126 -12.45 -46.36 -25.51
CA ASP A 126 -13.12 -45.34 -26.32
C ASP A 126 -13.90 -44.34 -25.46
N GLN A 127 -14.66 -44.84 -24.46
CA GLN A 127 -15.36 -43.99 -23.49
C GLN A 127 -14.41 -43.09 -22.70
N LEU A 128 -13.26 -43.61 -22.27
CA LEU A 128 -12.25 -42.82 -21.57
C LEU A 128 -11.65 -41.73 -22.47
N SER A 129 -11.41 -42.03 -23.74
CA SER A 129 -10.92 -41.06 -24.73
C SER A 129 -11.91 -39.91 -24.94
N ASP A 130 -13.21 -40.21 -25.06
CA ASP A 130 -14.25 -39.20 -25.22
C ASP A 130 -14.42 -38.35 -23.95
N LEU A 131 -14.36 -38.97 -22.77
CA LEU A 131 -14.35 -38.24 -21.49
C LEU A 131 -13.12 -37.32 -21.38
N GLN A 132 -11.93 -37.77 -21.78
CA GLN A 132 -10.73 -36.94 -21.79
C GLN A 132 -10.88 -35.73 -22.72
N LYS A 133 -11.48 -35.90 -23.90
CA LYS A 133 -11.77 -34.78 -24.81
C LYS A 133 -12.72 -33.77 -24.17
N LEU A 134 -13.85 -34.23 -23.63
CA LEU A 134 -14.82 -33.35 -22.96
C LEU A 134 -14.19 -32.58 -21.79
N LEU A 135 -13.34 -33.25 -21.00
CA LEU A 135 -12.65 -32.65 -19.86
C LEU A 135 -11.64 -31.60 -20.33
N SER A 136 -10.90 -31.87 -21.42
CA SER A 136 -9.98 -30.89 -22.02
C SER A 136 -10.70 -29.65 -22.56
N GLU A 137 -11.86 -29.82 -23.19
CA GLU A 137 -12.69 -28.71 -23.68
C GLU A 137 -13.28 -27.89 -22.53
N SER A 138 -13.73 -28.56 -21.47
CA SER A 138 -14.25 -27.89 -20.27
C SER A 138 -13.16 -27.08 -19.56
N ASN A 139 -11.95 -27.64 -19.41
CA ASN A 139 -10.81 -26.94 -18.82
C ASN A 139 -10.43 -25.72 -19.65
N LYS A 140 -10.39 -25.84 -20.98
CA LYS A 140 -10.13 -24.71 -21.87
C LYS A 140 -11.18 -23.60 -21.70
N ARG A 141 -12.46 -23.94 -21.62
CA ARG A 141 -13.54 -22.97 -21.37
C ARG A 141 -13.43 -22.31 -19.99
N LEU A 142 -12.96 -23.04 -18.98
CA LEU A 142 -12.71 -22.50 -17.64
C LEU A 142 -11.56 -21.50 -17.67
N GLU A 143 -10.46 -21.81 -18.33
CA GLU A 143 -9.31 -20.90 -18.51
C GLU A 143 -9.71 -19.62 -19.26
N GLU A 144 -10.49 -19.75 -20.34
CA GLU A 144 -11.03 -18.61 -21.09
C GLU A 144 -11.93 -17.73 -20.21
N LYS A 145 -12.84 -18.33 -19.44
CA LYS A 145 -13.71 -17.59 -18.50
C LYS A 145 -12.93 -16.92 -17.38
N GLN A 146 -11.91 -17.59 -16.83
CA GLN A 146 -11.08 -17.06 -15.77
C GLN A 146 -10.27 -15.85 -16.26
N THR A 147 -9.72 -15.94 -17.47
CA THR A 147 -9.00 -14.83 -18.11
C THR A 147 -9.93 -13.65 -18.38
N ALA A 148 -11.12 -13.89 -18.94
CA ALA A 148 -12.11 -12.83 -19.19
C ALA A 148 -12.59 -12.17 -17.89
N LEU A 149 -12.72 -12.94 -16.81
CA LEU A 149 -13.10 -12.44 -15.49
C LEU A 149 -12.00 -11.53 -14.91
N GLU A 150 -10.73 -11.92 -14.99
CA GLU A 150 -9.64 -11.08 -14.51
C GLU A 150 -9.49 -9.79 -15.34
N VAL A 151 -9.63 -9.86 -16.66
CA VAL A 151 -9.64 -8.64 -17.51
C VAL A 151 -10.80 -7.71 -17.12
N THR A 152 -11.99 -8.27 -16.89
CA THR A 152 -13.17 -7.48 -16.47
C THR A 152 -12.95 -6.85 -15.09
N LYS A 153 -12.39 -7.62 -14.15
CA LYS A 153 -12.08 -7.17 -12.78
C LYS A 153 -11.05 -6.04 -12.78
N GLU A 154 -9.99 -6.15 -13.57
CA GLU A 154 -8.99 -5.07 -13.72
C GLU A 154 -9.59 -3.83 -14.39
N ARG A 155 -10.47 -4.00 -15.39
CA ARG A 155 -11.18 -2.87 -16.00
C ARG A 155 -12.10 -2.17 -15.00
N VAL A 156 -12.87 -2.91 -14.21
CA VAL A 156 -13.73 -2.35 -13.14
C VAL A 156 -12.89 -1.62 -12.10
N LYS A 157 -11.77 -2.19 -11.63
CA LYS A 157 -10.84 -1.52 -10.72
C LYS A 157 -10.29 -0.23 -11.31
N SER A 158 -9.86 -0.24 -12.57
CA SER A 158 -9.30 0.95 -13.23
C SER A 158 -10.32 2.09 -13.32
N VAL A 159 -11.58 1.79 -13.64
CA VAL A 159 -12.65 2.79 -13.67
C VAL A 159 -12.95 3.29 -12.26
N LEU A 160 -13.03 2.39 -11.27
CA LEU A 160 -13.24 2.79 -9.88
C LEU A 160 -12.14 3.75 -9.42
N TYR A 161 -10.87 3.40 -9.59
CA TYR A 161 -9.71 4.22 -9.21
C TYR A 161 -9.58 5.52 -10.00
N ALA A 162 -10.14 5.60 -11.21
CA ALA A 162 -10.21 6.86 -11.97
C ALA A 162 -11.29 7.81 -11.44
N THR A 163 -12.30 7.28 -10.75
CA THR A 163 -13.46 8.06 -10.28
C THR A 163 -13.46 8.34 -8.79
N MET A 164 -12.62 7.65 -8.02
CA MET A 164 -12.52 7.80 -6.57
C MET A 164 -11.10 7.50 -6.11
N ASP A 165 -10.75 8.00 -4.93
CA ASP A 165 -9.46 7.71 -4.29
C ASP A 165 -9.23 6.18 -4.20
N PRO A 166 -8.06 5.67 -4.65
CA PRO A 166 -7.75 4.24 -4.65
C PRO A 166 -7.90 3.57 -3.29
N TYR A 167 -7.61 4.28 -2.20
CA TYR A 167 -7.74 3.77 -0.84
C TYR A 167 -9.21 3.63 -0.44
N VAL A 168 -10.06 4.61 -0.77
CA VAL A 168 -11.52 4.49 -0.58
C VAL A 168 -12.06 3.32 -1.39
N ALA A 169 -11.71 3.21 -2.67
CA ALA A 169 -12.12 2.09 -3.52
C ALA A 169 -11.71 0.74 -2.92
N LYS A 170 -10.49 0.63 -2.40
CA LYS A 170 -10.02 -0.58 -1.71
C LYS A 170 -10.86 -0.88 -0.46
N LEU A 171 -11.17 0.11 0.37
CA LEU A 171 -12.01 -0.08 1.54
C LEU A 171 -13.46 -0.49 1.18
N ILE A 172 -14.00 0.00 0.05
CA ILE A 172 -15.31 -0.44 -0.49
C ILE A 172 -15.22 -1.91 -0.90
N ILE A 173 -14.21 -2.29 -1.69
CA ILE A 173 -14.00 -3.65 -2.18
C ILE A 173 -13.84 -4.63 -1.01
N ASP A 174 -13.06 -4.26 -0.01
CA ASP A 174 -12.80 -5.08 1.19
C ASP A 174 -13.98 -5.08 2.18
N ARG A 175 -15.06 -4.30 1.92
CA ARG A 175 -16.21 -4.10 2.82
C ARG A 175 -15.81 -3.64 4.23
N ARG A 176 -14.79 -2.79 4.30
CA ARG A 176 -14.23 -2.26 5.56
C ARG A 176 -14.71 -0.85 5.89
N LEU A 177 -15.40 -0.18 4.97
CA LEU A 177 -16.03 1.10 5.23
C LEU A 177 -17.19 0.97 6.22
N ARG A 178 -17.18 1.84 7.21
CA ARG A 178 -18.26 2.00 8.19
C ARG A 178 -18.54 3.48 8.34
N ASP A 179 -19.79 3.79 8.61
CA ASP A 179 -20.18 5.15 8.99
C ASP A 179 -19.69 5.37 10.43
N GLU A 180 -18.80 6.34 10.61
CA GLU A 180 -18.21 6.61 11.92
C GLU A 180 -18.09 8.11 12.18
N LYS A 181 -18.32 8.49 13.44
CA LYS A 181 -18.04 9.85 13.92
C LYS A 181 -16.62 9.88 14.45
N ARG A 182 -15.76 10.68 13.82
CA ARG A 182 -14.35 10.81 14.19
C ARG A 182 -13.86 12.25 14.06
N PRO A 183 -12.80 12.63 14.79
CA PRO A 183 -12.08 13.85 14.49
C PRO A 183 -11.42 13.74 13.11
N LEU A 184 -11.53 14.80 12.32
CA LEU A 184 -10.80 15.00 11.07
C LEU A 184 -10.53 16.48 10.85
N THR A 185 -9.76 16.80 9.81
CA THR A 185 -9.65 18.16 9.29
C THR A 185 -10.24 18.22 7.89
N VAL A 186 -11.08 19.21 7.65
CA VAL A 186 -11.69 19.47 6.34
C VAL A 186 -11.08 20.74 5.76
N LEU A 187 -10.71 20.68 4.49
CA LEU A 187 -10.20 21.79 3.70
C LEU A 187 -11.20 22.10 2.59
N PHE A 188 -11.61 23.35 2.49
CA PHE A 188 -12.30 23.90 1.32
C PHE A 188 -11.39 24.90 0.64
N ALA A 189 -11.27 24.80 -0.68
CA ALA A 189 -10.56 25.75 -1.51
C ALA A 189 -11.50 26.23 -2.62
N ASP A 190 -11.37 27.49 -3.00
CA ASP A 190 -12.25 28.14 -3.98
C ASP A 190 -11.51 29.25 -4.72
N LEU A 191 -11.84 29.49 -5.97
CA LEU A 191 -11.19 30.51 -6.78
C LEU A 191 -11.80 31.89 -6.52
N ALA A 192 -10.94 32.88 -6.28
CA ALA A 192 -11.38 34.25 -6.06
C ALA A 192 -11.76 34.93 -7.37
N ASP A 193 -12.95 35.55 -7.40
CA ASP A 193 -13.48 36.31 -8.54
C ASP A 193 -13.61 35.48 -9.84
N PHE A 194 -13.70 34.15 -9.74
CA PHE A 194 -13.77 33.23 -10.88
C PHE A 194 -14.91 33.55 -11.85
N THR A 195 -16.12 33.81 -11.35
CA THR A 195 -17.28 34.14 -12.19
C THR A 195 -16.98 35.35 -13.08
N LYS A 196 -16.44 36.44 -12.52
CA LYS A 196 -16.06 37.64 -13.28
C LYS A 196 -14.96 37.36 -14.30
N MET A 197 -14.00 36.49 -13.96
CA MET A 197 -12.90 36.12 -14.86
C MET A 197 -13.33 35.24 -16.03
N THR A 198 -14.50 34.62 -15.96
CA THR A 198 -14.96 33.61 -16.92
C THR A 198 -16.16 34.05 -17.75
N GLU A 199 -16.84 35.13 -17.36
CA GLU A 199 -18.01 35.71 -18.06
C GLU A 199 -17.78 35.91 -19.57
N ASP A 200 -16.61 36.41 -19.97
CA ASP A 200 -16.29 36.72 -21.38
C ASP A 200 -15.39 35.65 -22.05
N ARG A 201 -15.18 34.50 -21.41
CA ARG A 201 -14.29 33.44 -21.92
C ARG A 201 -15.08 32.26 -22.50
N PRO A 202 -14.58 31.62 -23.59
CA PRO A 202 -15.16 30.38 -24.08
C PRO A 202 -15.19 29.29 -22.98
N PRO A 203 -16.31 28.60 -22.75
CA PRO A 203 -16.43 27.57 -21.71
C PRO A 203 -15.35 26.48 -21.79
N GLU A 204 -14.93 26.11 -23.00
CA GLU A 204 -13.91 25.10 -23.25
C GLU A 204 -12.57 25.50 -22.63
N SER A 205 -12.14 26.76 -22.82
CA SER A 205 -10.89 27.28 -22.24
C SER A 205 -10.96 27.36 -20.71
N VAL A 206 -12.13 27.66 -20.15
CA VAL A 206 -12.33 27.68 -18.70
C VAL A 206 -12.22 26.28 -18.10
N ILE A 207 -12.78 25.27 -18.77
CA ILE A 207 -12.68 23.87 -18.35
C ILE A 207 -11.23 23.36 -18.46
N GLU A 208 -10.50 23.72 -19.51
CA GLU A 208 -9.07 23.39 -19.65
C GLU A 208 -8.25 23.96 -18.50
N ASP A 209 -8.44 25.23 -18.16
CA ASP A 209 -7.76 25.89 -17.04
C ASP A 209 -8.09 25.25 -15.68
N LEU A 210 -9.36 24.90 -15.45
CA LEU A 210 -9.79 24.20 -14.23
C LEU A 210 -9.17 22.80 -14.13
N ASN A 211 -9.20 22.03 -15.22
CA ASN A 211 -8.61 20.69 -15.24
C ASN A 211 -7.10 20.74 -15.00
N ALA A 212 -6.40 21.73 -15.58
CA ALA A 212 -4.97 21.95 -15.34
C ALA A 212 -4.69 22.31 -13.87
N LEU A 213 -5.51 23.20 -13.29
CA LEU A 213 -5.41 23.56 -11.87
C LEU A 213 -5.62 22.35 -10.97
N PHE A 214 -6.71 21.61 -11.15
CA PHE A 214 -7.04 20.44 -10.34
C PHE A 214 -6.00 19.32 -10.47
N SER A 215 -5.48 19.10 -11.69
CA SER A 215 -4.37 18.17 -11.93
C SER A 215 -3.08 18.57 -11.19
N ALA A 216 -2.90 19.86 -10.89
CA ALA A 216 -1.77 20.35 -10.10
C ALA A 216 -2.02 20.26 -8.57
N MET A 217 -3.27 20.24 -8.12
CA MET A 217 -3.64 20.15 -6.70
C MET A 217 -3.62 18.72 -6.16
N ASP A 218 -4.09 17.75 -6.95
CA ASP A 218 -4.21 16.35 -6.52
C ASP A 218 -2.88 15.76 -5.99
N PRO A 219 -1.73 15.91 -6.67
CA PRO A 219 -0.44 15.43 -6.15
C PRO A 219 0.00 16.11 -4.84
N ILE A 220 -0.44 17.36 -4.60
CA ILE A 220 -0.15 18.08 -3.36
C ILE A 220 -0.95 17.47 -2.22
N LEU A 221 -2.27 17.29 -2.42
CA LEU A 221 -3.16 16.67 -1.43
C LEU A 221 -2.67 15.25 -1.09
N ALA A 222 -2.43 14.41 -2.10
CA ALA A 222 -1.97 13.04 -1.90
C ALA A 222 -0.65 12.96 -1.12
N ARG A 223 0.30 13.86 -1.40
CA ARG A 223 1.61 13.92 -0.69
C ARG A 223 1.44 14.17 0.81
N PHE A 224 0.50 15.02 1.20
CA PHE A 224 0.19 15.31 2.60
C PHE A 224 -0.95 14.43 3.14
N LYS A 225 -1.23 13.28 2.51
CA LYS A 225 -2.26 12.32 2.94
C LYS A 225 -3.67 12.93 3.03
N GLY A 226 -3.93 13.94 2.21
CA GLY A 226 -5.25 14.52 1.98
C GLY A 226 -6.02 13.68 0.97
N HIS A 227 -7.27 13.38 1.30
CA HIS A 227 -8.22 12.74 0.42
C HIS A 227 -9.06 13.79 -0.28
N LEU A 228 -8.98 13.86 -1.60
CA LEU A 228 -9.86 14.71 -2.40
C LEU A 228 -11.26 14.06 -2.47
N ASP A 229 -12.25 14.66 -1.81
CA ASP A 229 -13.65 14.17 -1.80
C ASP A 229 -14.35 14.54 -3.12
N LYS A 230 -14.43 15.86 -3.42
CA LYS A 230 -15.04 16.33 -4.67
C LYS A 230 -14.57 17.72 -5.10
N PHE A 231 -14.75 17.98 -6.38
CA PHE A 231 -14.74 19.33 -6.95
C PHE A 231 -16.10 20.00 -6.76
N LEU A 232 -16.10 21.30 -6.50
CA LEU A 232 -17.26 22.13 -6.18
C LEU A 232 -17.31 23.33 -7.14
N GLY A 233 -17.64 23.08 -8.41
CA GLY A 233 -17.54 24.11 -9.45
C GLY A 233 -16.09 24.50 -9.68
N ASP A 234 -15.70 25.69 -9.25
CA ASP A 234 -14.35 26.24 -9.27
C ASP A 234 -13.53 25.93 -8.00
N GLY A 235 -14.16 25.34 -6.99
CA GLY A 235 -13.51 24.93 -5.76
C GLY A 235 -13.28 23.42 -5.64
N LEU A 236 -12.72 23.02 -4.49
CA LEU A 236 -12.58 21.63 -4.08
C LEU A 236 -12.77 21.46 -2.57
N MET A 237 -13.09 20.23 -2.19
CA MET A 237 -13.16 19.78 -0.80
C MET A 237 -12.21 18.60 -0.60
N ALA A 238 -11.39 18.68 0.45
CA ALA A 238 -10.49 17.60 0.85
C ALA A 238 -10.57 17.31 2.35
N GLU A 239 -10.27 16.08 2.72
CA GLU A 239 -10.35 15.56 4.07
C GLU A 239 -8.98 15.02 4.51
N PHE A 240 -8.61 15.27 5.77
CA PHE A 240 -7.36 14.80 6.37
C PHE A 240 -7.67 14.08 7.67
N GLY A 241 -6.90 13.03 7.95
CA GLY A 241 -7.19 12.11 9.06
C GLY A 241 -8.22 11.05 8.69
N THR A 242 -8.74 11.07 7.45
CA THR A 242 -9.56 10.03 6.84
C THR A 242 -9.37 10.06 5.31
N PRO A 243 -9.53 8.95 4.58
CA PRO A 243 -9.51 7.57 5.10
C PRO A 243 -8.11 7.17 5.61
N TYR A 244 -7.09 7.99 5.32
CA TYR A 244 -5.75 7.90 5.88
C TYR A 244 -5.77 8.38 7.33
N ALA A 245 -5.62 7.46 8.27
CA ALA A 245 -5.52 7.81 9.69
C ALA A 245 -4.21 8.57 9.93
N ALA A 246 -4.30 9.80 10.41
CA ALA A 246 -3.15 10.61 10.76
C ALA A 246 -3.46 11.46 11.99
N ARG A 247 -2.73 11.31 13.11
CA ARG A 247 -2.90 12.17 14.30
C ARG A 247 -2.62 13.64 14.00
N ASN A 248 -1.63 13.90 13.15
CA ASN A 248 -1.20 15.24 12.76
C ASN A 248 -2.03 15.79 11.57
N HIS A 249 -3.25 15.31 11.36
CA HIS A 249 -4.12 15.74 10.27
C HIS A 249 -4.33 17.28 10.16
N PRO A 250 -4.36 18.08 11.25
CA PRO A 250 -4.46 19.53 11.13
C PRO A 250 -3.20 20.16 10.51
N LEU A 251 -2.02 19.64 10.88
CA LEU A 251 -0.73 20.10 10.35
C LEU A 251 -0.61 19.78 8.85
N LEU A 252 -0.95 18.55 8.47
CA LEU A 252 -0.94 18.09 7.08
C LEU A 252 -1.85 18.94 6.19
N ALA A 253 -3.07 19.24 6.65
CA ALA A 253 -4.02 20.07 5.91
C ALA A 253 -3.49 21.49 5.67
N VAL A 254 -2.90 22.11 6.68
CA VAL A 254 -2.36 23.48 6.58
C VAL A 254 -1.15 23.52 5.65
N LEU A 255 -0.25 22.54 5.74
CA LEU A 255 0.89 22.44 4.82
C LEU A 255 0.43 22.24 3.38
N ALA A 256 -0.53 21.34 3.13
CA ALA A 256 -1.13 21.16 1.82
C ALA A 256 -1.71 22.47 1.28
N ALA A 257 -2.48 23.20 2.10
CA ALA A 257 -3.06 24.48 1.74
C ALA A 257 -2.02 25.54 1.36
N LEU A 258 -0.93 25.67 2.13
CA LEU A 258 0.15 26.60 1.81
C LEU A 258 0.85 26.23 0.49
N ARG A 259 1.01 24.93 0.21
CA ARG A 259 1.59 24.45 -1.06
C ARG A 259 0.65 24.68 -2.24
N MET A 260 -0.66 24.51 -2.05
CA MET A 260 -1.68 24.88 -3.03
C MET A 260 -1.60 26.38 -3.33
N GLN A 261 -1.55 27.24 -2.30
CA GLN A 261 -1.40 28.69 -2.47
C GLN A 261 -0.11 29.06 -3.22
N ALA A 262 1.03 28.45 -2.87
CA ALA A 262 2.29 28.69 -3.57
C ALA A 262 2.22 28.26 -5.05
N ARG A 263 1.60 27.11 -5.34
CA ARG A 263 1.43 26.61 -6.71
C ARG A 263 0.58 27.55 -7.56
N VAL A 264 -0.49 28.10 -7.00
CA VAL A 264 -1.35 29.08 -7.68
C VAL A 264 -0.63 30.44 -7.82
N GLY A 265 0.07 30.88 -6.76
CA GLY A 265 0.75 32.17 -6.68
C GLY A 265 1.94 32.34 -7.64
N ASN A 266 2.55 31.24 -8.11
CA ASN A 266 3.65 31.25 -9.07
C ASN A 266 3.27 31.69 -10.50
N ARG A 267 2.09 32.29 -10.69
CA ARG A 267 1.54 32.79 -11.97
C ARG A 267 1.45 31.73 -13.08
N GLN A 268 1.53 30.45 -12.72
CA GLN A 268 1.25 29.34 -13.63
C GLN A 268 -0.24 29.30 -14.01
N PHE A 269 -1.08 29.89 -13.15
CA PHE A 269 -2.52 29.98 -13.34
C PHE A 269 -2.95 31.45 -13.24
N PRO A 270 -3.98 31.86 -13.99
CA PRO A 270 -4.50 33.23 -13.93
C PRO A 270 -5.30 33.50 -12.65
N PHE A 271 -5.57 32.47 -11.84
CA PHE A 271 -6.48 32.55 -10.70
C PHE A 271 -5.77 32.88 -9.39
N LYS A 272 -6.59 33.26 -8.40
CA LYS A 272 -6.20 33.32 -6.99
C LYS A 272 -7.14 32.42 -6.20
N MET A 273 -6.70 31.95 -5.03
CA MET A 273 -7.45 30.97 -4.26
C MET A 273 -7.70 31.45 -2.83
N ARG A 274 -8.84 31.08 -2.26
CA ARG A 274 -9.15 31.20 -0.83
C ARG A 274 -9.23 29.80 -0.24
N ILE A 275 -8.62 29.58 0.92
CA ILE A 275 -8.66 28.27 1.58
C ILE A 275 -9.15 28.41 3.01
N GLY A 276 -10.13 27.58 3.39
CA GLY A 276 -10.66 27.49 4.74
C GLY A 276 -10.53 26.07 5.27
N ILE A 277 -10.04 25.95 6.51
CA ILE A 277 -9.74 24.68 7.14
C ILE A 277 -10.40 24.64 8.51
N ALA A 278 -11.08 23.53 8.83
CA ALA A 278 -11.58 23.31 10.16
C ALA A 278 -11.27 21.89 10.62
N SER A 279 -10.78 21.78 11.84
CA SER A 279 -10.63 20.51 12.55
C SER A 279 -11.77 20.36 13.56
N GLY A 280 -12.22 19.12 13.74
CA GLY A 280 -13.28 18.79 14.68
C GLY A 280 -13.98 17.48 14.33
N PRO A 281 -14.98 17.04 15.11
CA PRO A 281 -15.72 15.83 14.83
C PRO A 281 -16.63 16.01 13.60
N ALA A 282 -16.67 15.00 12.72
CA ALA A 282 -17.71 14.88 11.69
C ALA A 282 -18.09 13.41 11.48
N LEU A 283 -19.25 13.18 10.86
CA LEU A 283 -19.67 11.86 10.42
C LEU A 283 -19.08 11.60 9.04
N ILE A 284 -18.35 10.50 8.89
CA ILE A 284 -17.77 10.07 7.61
C ILE A 284 -18.36 8.72 7.24
N GLY A 285 -18.68 8.52 5.96
CA GLY A 285 -19.30 7.29 5.52
C GLY A 285 -19.73 7.32 4.06
N LEU A 286 -20.42 6.26 3.64
CA LEU A 286 -21.01 6.20 2.30
C LEU A 286 -22.41 6.83 2.32
N LEU A 287 -22.52 8.05 1.83
CA LEU A 287 -23.76 8.82 1.81
C LEU A 287 -24.35 8.89 0.39
N GLY A 288 -25.68 8.74 0.30
CA GLY A 288 -26.42 8.82 -0.96
C GLY A 288 -27.52 7.77 -1.09
N SER A 289 -28.03 7.59 -2.30
CA SER A 289 -29.07 6.60 -2.60
C SER A 289 -28.46 5.22 -2.91
N GLU A 290 -29.28 4.18 -3.01
CA GLU A 290 -28.81 2.82 -3.32
C GLU A 290 -27.95 2.74 -4.59
N ASN A 291 -28.29 3.57 -5.59
CA ASN A 291 -27.62 3.59 -6.90
C ASN A 291 -26.51 4.65 -7.01
N ARG A 292 -26.36 5.54 -6.03
CA ARG A 292 -25.33 6.59 -6.02
C ARG A 292 -24.90 6.88 -4.58
N LYS A 293 -23.77 6.30 -4.18
CA LYS A 293 -23.13 6.54 -2.89
C LYS A 293 -21.77 7.17 -3.09
N ASN A 294 -21.48 8.21 -2.31
CA ASN A 294 -20.18 8.86 -2.25
C ASN A 294 -19.62 8.74 -0.84
N TYR A 295 -18.32 8.47 -0.75
CA TYR A 295 -17.61 8.60 0.52
C TYR A 295 -17.38 10.09 0.79
N THR A 296 -17.87 10.60 1.92
CA THR A 296 -17.79 12.03 2.24
C THR A 296 -18.02 12.29 3.72
N ALA A 297 -17.50 13.40 4.23
CA ALA A 297 -17.76 13.91 5.56
C ALA A 297 -18.97 14.85 5.60
N VAL A 298 -19.76 14.75 6.66
CA VAL A 298 -20.86 15.67 6.96
C VAL A 298 -20.84 16.05 8.44
N GLY A 299 -21.05 17.34 8.73
CA GLY A 299 -21.19 17.84 10.10
C GLY A 299 -20.87 19.33 10.22
N ASP A 300 -20.94 19.83 11.45
CA ASP A 300 -20.67 21.24 11.76
C ASP A 300 -19.24 21.66 11.37
N THR A 301 -18.28 20.76 11.49
CA THR A 301 -16.88 20.96 11.09
C THR A 301 -16.75 21.23 9.58
N VAL A 302 -17.43 20.44 8.75
CA VAL A 302 -17.43 20.60 7.28
C VAL A 302 -18.02 21.96 6.90
N ASN A 303 -19.17 22.29 7.49
CA ASN A 303 -19.82 23.59 7.27
C ASN A 303 -18.90 24.75 7.70
N LEU A 304 -18.24 24.63 8.85
CA LEU A 304 -17.31 25.64 9.36
C LEU A 304 -16.13 25.86 8.42
N ALA A 305 -15.53 24.81 7.87
CA ALA A 305 -14.43 24.92 6.91
C ALA A 305 -14.84 25.73 5.66
N ALA A 306 -15.99 25.41 5.05
CA ALA A 306 -16.52 26.14 3.90
C ALA A 306 -16.77 27.63 4.23
N ARG A 307 -17.27 27.90 5.45
CA ARG A 307 -17.51 29.27 5.90
C ARG A 307 -16.22 30.05 6.17
N LEU A 308 -15.18 29.39 6.70
CA LEU A 308 -13.86 29.99 6.87
C LEU A 308 -13.22 30.31 5.53
N GLN A 309 -13.42 29.48 4.51
CA GLN A 309 -12.96 29.74 3.15
C GLN A 309 -13.61 31.02 2.60
N ALA A 310 -14.91 31.20 2.78
CA ALA A 310 -15.61 32.40 2.32
C ALA A 310 -15.15 33.68 3.05
N LEU A 311 -14.76 33.57 4.32
CA LEU A 311 -14.17 34.67 5.10
C LEU A 311 -12.70 34.92 4.79
N CYS A 312 -12.06 33.99 4.07
CA CYS A 312 -10.62 34.02 3.89
C CYS A 312 -10.19 35.17 2.96
N PRO A 313 -9.15 35.94 3.34
CA PRO A 313 -8.46 36.84 2.44
C PRO A 313 -8.01 36.11 1.16
N VAL A 314 -7.99 36.82 0.03
CA VAL A 314 -7.53 36.25 -1.25
C VAL A 314 -6.05 35.86 -1.13
N GLY A 315 -5.72 34.62 -1.47
CA GLY A 315 -4.37 34.06 -1.30
C GLY A 315 -4.06 33.57 0.13
N GLY A 316 -5.02 33.68 1.06
CA GLY A 316 -4.85 33.29 2.46
C GLY A 316 -5.27 31.85 2.77
N VAL A 317 -4.97 31.43 3.99
CA VAL A 317 -5.45 30.19 4.59
C VAL A 317 -6.05 30.49 5.96
N CYS A 318 -7.35 30.26 6.11
CA CYS A 318 -8.08 30.49 7.36
C CYS A 318 -8.36 29.20 8.11
N VAL A 319 -8.21 29.21 9.43
CA VAL A 319 -8.38 28.04 10.29
C VAL A 319 -9.27 28.35 11.50
N ASN A 320 -9.93 27.32 12.06
CA ASN A 320 -10.64 27.43 13.34
C ASN A 320 -9.71 27.32 14.56
N GLU A 321 -10.25 27.63 15.74
CA GLU A 321 -9.55 27.52 17.04
C GLU A 321 -8.88 26.16 17.28
N GLU A 322 -9.55 25.06 16.94
CA GLU A 322 -9.05 23.70 17.17
C GLU A 322 -7.81 23.43 16.31
N THR A 323 -7.85 23.80 15.02
CA THR A 323 -6.69 23.72 14.13
C THR A 323 -5.57 24.62 14.64
N TYR A 324 -5.87 25.89 14.95
CA TYR A 324 -4.91 26.86 15.48
C TYR A 324 -4.17 26.34 16.72
N SER A 325 -4.92 25.84 17.70
CA SER A 325 -4.37 25.32 18.96
C SER A 325 -3.36 24.20 18.73
N PHE A 326 -3.62 23.35 17.72
CA PHE A 326 -2.70 22.30 17.32
C PHE A 326 -1.45 22.86 16.61
N ILE A 327 -1.63 23.77 15.63
CA ILE A 327 -0.55 24.15 14.72
C ILE A 327 0.30 25.35 15.16
N ARG A 328 -0.13 26.14 16.16
CA ARG A 328 0.50 27.42 16.56
C ARG A 328 1.99 27.35 16.88
N ARG A 329 2.51 26.17 17.19
CA ARG A 329 3.94 25.98 17.46
C ARG A 329 4.78 26.13 16.17
N TRP A 330 4.28 25.67 15.02
CA TRP A 330 5.03 25.66 13.76
C TRP A 330 4.78 26.85 12.85
N PHE A 331 3.70 27.61 13.03
CA PHE A 331 3.35 28.70 12.11
C PHE A 331 3.27 30.04 12.82
N HIS A 332 3.60 31.11 12.08
CA HIS A 332 3.12 32.45 12.39
C HIS A 332 1.65 32.54 12.02
N ILE A 333 0.81 32.84 12.99
CA ILE A 333 -0.64 32.85 12.86
C ILE A 333 -1.18 34.15 13.44
N ARG A 334 -2.18 34.71 12.77
CA ARG A 334 -2.85 35.92 13.20
C ARG A 334 -4.33 35.65 13.46
N GLN A 335 -4.87 36.19 14.54
CA GLN A 335 -6.32 36.11 14.79
C GLN A 335 -7.08 37.11 13.91
N ILE A 336 -8.13 36.65 13.23
CA ILE A 336 -8.99 37.49 12.42
C ILE A 336 -9.96 38.21 13.34
N ARG A 337 -9.97 39.54 13.25
CA ARG A 337 -10.81 40.42 14.08
C ARG A 337 -12.04 40.86 13.29
N SER A 338 -13.22 40.68 13.88
CA SER A 338 -14.47 41.13 13.28
C SER A 338 -14.50 42.65 13.15
N GLY A 339 -14.80 43.16 11.95
CA GLY A 339 -14.97 44.59 11.69
C GLY A 339 -13.68 45.41 11.53
N LEU A 340 -12.51 44.75 11.41
CA LEU A 340 -11.23 45.39 11.14
C LEU A 340 -10.58 44.77 9.90
N SER A 341 -10.04 45.62 9.02
CA SER A 341 -9.20 45.22 7.90
C SER A 341 -7.79 44.82 8.35
N HIS A 342 -7.05 44.14 7.48
CA HIS A 342 -5.65 43.75 7.73
C HIS A 342 -4.72 44.92 7.99
N GLU A 343 -5.00 46.08 7.39
CA GLU A 343 -4.18 47.28 7.55
C GLU A 343 -4.46 47.96 8.89
N GLU A 344 -5.74 48.05 9.27
CA GLU A 344 -6.14 48.58 10.59
C GLU A 344 -5.57 47.73 11.73
N VAL A 345 -5.65 46.39 11.64
CA VAL A 345 -5.07 45.50 12.64
C VAL A 345 -3.56 45.72 12.76
N ARG A 346 -2.82 45.78 11.65
CA ARG A 346 -1.37 46.03 11.67
C ARG A 346 -1.02 47.37 12.30
N ASN A 347 -1.75 48.43 11.96
CA ASN A 347 -1.50 49.76 12.50
C ASN A 347 -1.75 49.80 14.02
N LEU A 348 -2.80 49.13 14.48
CA LEU A 348 -3.11 49.01 15.90
C LEU A 348 -2.08 48.14 16.64
N GLU A 349 -1.63 47.02 16.05
CA GLU A 349 -0.60 46.15 16.62
C GLU A 349 0.76 46.87 16.72
N ALA A 350 1.21 47.54 15.66
CA ALA A 350 2.45 48.32 15.68
C ALA A 350 2.40 49.46 16.71
N ARG A 351 1.25 50.12 16.83
CA ARG A 351 1.02 51.13 17.88
C ARG A 351 1.05 50.51 19.27
N LEU A 352 0.47 49.33 19.45
CA LEU A 352 0.50 48.61 20.73
C LEU A 352 1.91 48.18 21.12
N GLU A 353 2.72 47.71 20.17
CA GLU A 353 4.13 47.37 20.41
C GLU A 353 4.93 48.58 20.88
N PHE A 354 4.81 49.71 20.18
CA PHE A 354 5.44 50.97 20.58
C PHE A 354 5.00 51.42 21.98
N LEU A 355 3.70 51.32 22.30
CA LEU A 355 3.17 51.67 23.61
C LEU A 355 3.63 50.69 24.70
N ALA A 356 3.71 49.40 24.41
CA ALA A 356 4.16 48.38 25.35
C ALA A 356 5.63 48.60 25.73
N ASP A 357 6.49 48.88 24.75
CA ASP A 357 7.89 49.22 24.96
C ASP A 357 8.05 50.48 25.82
N ALA A 358 7.27 51.53 25.52
CA ALA A 358 7.26 52.75 26.32
C ALA A 358 6.77 52.51 27.77
N VAL A 359 5.78 51.65 27.97
CA VAL A 359 5.28 51.27 29.31
C VAL A 359 6.32 50.45 30.08
N GLU A 360 7.11 49.60 29.41
CA GLU A 360 8.15 48.81 30.06
C GLU A 360 9.31 49.68 30.55
N HIS A 361 9.74 50.66 29.76
CA HIS A 361 10.86 51.55 30.11
C HIS A 361 10.48 52.68 31.07
N ALA A 362 9.30 53.29 30.89
CA ALA A 362 8.85 54.44 31.67
C ALA A 362 7.33 54.41 31.89
N PRO A 363 6.83 53.52 32.77
CA PRO A 363 5.38 53.33 32.96
C PRO A 363 4.72 54.60 33.51
N THR A 364 3.75 55.13 32.76
CA THR A 364 2.86 56.21 33.24
C THR A 364 1.40 55.78 33.10
N ALA A 365 0.52 56.29 33.98
CA ALA A 365 -0.91 55.98 33.92
C ALA A 365 -1.51 56.30 32.53
N LYS A 366 -1.06 57.38 31.88
CA LYS A 366 -1.49 57.76 30.53
C LYS A 366 -1.08 56.72 29.47
N LEU A 367 0.17 56.28 29.46
CA LEU A 367 0.65 55.27 28.52
C LEU A 367 -0.07 53.93 28.70
N CYS A 368 -0.28 53.51 29.95
CA CYS A 368 -1.06 52.32 30.27
C CYS A 368 -2.51 52.44 29.78
N LEU A 369 -3.16 53.60 29.91
CA LEU A 369 -4.52 53.80 29.40
C LEU A 369 -4.58 53.80 27.86
N GLU A 370 -3.61 54.42 27.19
CA GLU A 370 -3.53 54.36 25.73
C GLU A 370 -3.31 52.92 25.24
N ALA A 371 -2.43 52.16 25.88
CA ALA A 371 -2.23 50.74 25.58
C ALA A 371 -3.51 49.93 25.82
N ALA A 372 -4.25 50.20 26.90
CA ALA A 372 -5.51 49.53 27.21
C ALA A 372 -6.60 49.82 26.17
N ASN A 373 -6.69 51.05 25.65
CA ASN A 373 -7.63 51.43 24.60
C ASN A 373 -7.30 50.69 23.29
N VAL A 374 -6.03 50.65 22.89
CA VAL A 374 -5.61 49.91 21.68
C VAL A 374 -5.90 48.41 21.84
N CYS A 375 -5.64 47.82 23.01
CA CYS A 375 -6.03 46.43 23.29
C CYS A 375 -7.55 46.21 23.19
N SER A 376 -8.36 47.16 23.66
CA SER A 376 -9.82 47.09 23.58
C SER A 376 -10.31 47.20 22.13
N GLU A 377 -9.73 48.07 21.31
CA GLU A 377 -10.03 48.20 19.87
C GLU A 377 -9.67 46.91 19.10
N LEU A 378 -8.57 46.25 19.49
CA LEU A 378 -8.17 44.93 19.00
C LEU A 378 -9.06 43.79 19.53
N GLY A 379 -9.87 44.03 20.57
CA GLY A 379 -10.67 43.01 21.25
C GLY A 379 -9.84 42.06 22.14
N ASP A 380 -8.64 42.45 22.57
CA ASP A 380 -7.84 41.76 23.58
C ASP A 380 -8.15 42.29 24.99
N MET A 381 -9.29 41.86 25.52
CA MET A 381 -9.75 42.30 26.85
C MET A 381 -8.80 41.89 27.98
N HIS A 382 -8.06 40.79 27.83
CA HIS A 382 -7.12 40.36 28.87
C HIS A 382 -5.97 41.35 29.02
N ARG A 383 -5.33 41.74 27.91
CA ARG A 383 -4.27 42.77 27.95
C ARG A 383 -4.83 44.13 28.32
N ALA A 384 -6.02 44.49 27.82
CA ALA A 384 -6.68 45.74 28.20
C ALA A 384 -6.87 45.86 29.72
N LEU A 385 -7.41 44.81 30.36
CA LEU A 385 -7.60 44.78 31.82
C LEU A 385 -6.28 44.85 32.60
N ARG A 386 -5.22 44.21 32.10
CA ARG A 386 -3.88 44.29 32.71
C ARG A 386 -3.34 45.71 32.70
N TYR A 387 -3.39 46.39 31.56
CA TYR A 387 -2.94 47.78 31.45
C TYR A 387 -3.82 48.74 32.24
N HIS A 388 -5.14 48.54 32.29
CA HIS A 388 -6.02 49.30 33.17
C HIS A 388 -5.65 49.13 34.66
N ARG A 389 -5.31 47.91 35.10
CA ARG A 389 -4.84 47.67 36.47
C ARG A 389 -3.54 48.43 36.77
N GLN A 390 -2.57 48.34 35.87
CA GLN A 390 -1.30 49.04 36.01
C GLN A 390 -1.50 50.57 36.03
N ALA A 391 -2.42 51.10 35.23
CA ALA A 391 -2.77 52.53 35.26
C ALA A 391 -3.35 52.96 36.62
N MET A 392 -4.21 52.16 37.24
CA MET A 392 -4.79 52.44 38.57
C MET A 392 -3.75 52.37 39.70
N GLU A 393 -2.75 51.52 39.57
CA GLU A 393 -1.63 51.43 40.52
C GLU A 393 -0.73 52.67 40.43
N LEU A 394 -0.49 53.19 39.22
CA LEU A 394 0.34 54.37 38.97
C LEU A 394 -0.36 55.69 39.34
N ASP A 395 -1.69 55.76 39.17
CA ASP A 395 -2.50 56.92 39.57
C ASP A 395 -3.81 56.46 40.27
N PRO A 396 -3.79 56.30 41.61
CA PRO A 396 -4.96 55.90 42.39
C PRO A 396 -6.15 56.86 42.32
N SER A 397 -5.93 58.13 41.93
CA SER A 397 -7.01 59.13 41.82
C SER A 397 -7.94 58.86 40.63
N GLN A 398 -7.45 58.16 39.62
CA GLN A 398 -8.20 57.79 38.41
C GLN A 398 -8.94 56.45 38.53
N ARG A 399 -8.90 55.80 39.70
CA ARG A 399 -9.45 54.46 39.90
C ARG A 399 -10.93 54.32 39.54
N GLN A 400 -11.80 55.19 40.08
CA GLN A 400 -13.23 55.16 39.78
C GLN A 400 -13.55 55.41 38.30
N PRO A 401 -12.96 56.41 37.62
CA PRO A 401 -13.10 56.60 36.18
C PRO A 401 -12.69 55.37 35.36
N ILE A 402 -11.55 54.76 35.68
CA ILE A 402 -11.03 53.59 34.97
C ILE A 402 -11.93 52.37 35.18
N GLU A 403 -12.38 52.10 36.40
CA GLU A 403 -13.30 50.99 36.70
C GLU A 403 -14.64 51.14 35.93
N ARG A 404 -15.15 52.37 35.79
CA ARG A 404 -16.35 52.64 34.97
C ARG A 404 -16.11 52.44 33.48
N ALA A 405 -14.96 52.88 32.95
CA ALA A 405 -14.60 52.68 31.56
C ALA A 405 -14.43 51.19 31.21
N VAL A 406 -13.80 50.43 32.11
CA VAL A 406 -13.67 48.96 32.00
C VAL A 406 -15.04 48.28 32.03
N ALA A 407 -15.89 48.64 33.00
CA ALA A 407 -17.23 48.06 33.09
C ALA A 407 -18.08 48.38 31.85
N ALA A 408 -18.00 49.61 31.33
CA ALA A 408 -18.66 49.99 30.09
C ALA A 408 -18.12 49.17 28.90
N ALA A 409 -16.81 49.05 28.74
CA ALA A 409 -16.18 48.27 27.67
C ALA A 409 -16.50 46.76 27.74
N LEU A 410 -16.66 46.20 28.94
CA LEU A 410 -17.09 44.80 29.12
C LEU A 410 -18.58 44.60 28.79
N LEU A 411 -19.42 45.62 28.97
CA LEU A 411 -20.86 45.58 28.69
C LEU A 411 -21.19 45.91 27.22
N THR A 412 -20.44 46.80 26.58
CA THR A 412 -20.68 47.27 25.20
C THR A 412 -19.71 46.69 24.19
N GLY A 413 -18.59 46.12 24.62
CA GLY A 413 -17.57 45.57 23.74
C GLY A 413 -18.09 44.36 22.99
N GLU A 414 -18.26 44.49 21.68
CA GLU A 414 -18.35 43.31 20.83
C GLU A 414 -17.04 42.55 20.94
N ASP A 415 -17.08 41.27 21.30
CA ASP A 415 -15.87 40.45 21.35
C ASP A 415 -15.31 40.23 19.93
N ARG A 416 -14.51 41.17 19.45
CA ARG A 416 -13.94 41.20 18.10
C ARG A 416 -13.07 39.99 17.78
N ARG A 417 -12.68 39.17 18.78
CA ARG A 417 -12.00 37.88 18.59
C ARG A 417 -12.82 36.87 17.80
N PHE A 418 -14.14 37.02 17.81
CA PHE A 418 -15.03 36.07 17.17
C PHE A 418 -15.69 36.69 15.93
N VAL A 419 -15.66 35.96 14.82
CA VAL A 419 -16.31 36.35 13.58
C VAL A 419 -17.72 35.77 13.54
N THR A 420 -18.68 36.58 13.12
CA THR A 420 -20.03 36.10 12.84
C THR A 420 -20.02 35.31 11.55
N VAL A 421 -20.35 34.03 11.64
CA VAL A 421 -20.39 33.15 10.49
C VAL A 421 -21.85 32.88 10.12
N LYS A 422 -22.22 33.18 8.88
CA LYS A 422 -23.58 33.00 8.37
C LYS A 422 -24.07 31.56 8.62
N GLY A 423 -25.21 31.43 9.32
CA GLY A 423 -25.82 30.15 9.64
C GLY A 423 -25.24 29.43 10.87
N LYS A 424 -24.44 30.10 11.71
CA LYS A 424 -24.13 29.65 13.08
C LYS A 424 -24.78 30.60 14.08
N LYS A 425 -25.39 30.08 15.15
CA LYS A 425 -25.95 30.90 16.23
C LYS A 425 -24.84 31.55 17.08
N GLU A 426 -23.70 30.87 17.18
CA GLU A 426 -22.53 31.32 17.96
C GLU A 426 -21.44 31.87 17.04
N ARG A 427 -20.77 32.95 17.49
CA ARG A 427 -19.59 33.50 16.81
C ARG A 427 -18.40 32.54 16.99
N VAL A 428 -17.46 32.52 16.05
CA VAL A 428 -16.30 31.60 16.08
C VAL A 428 -14.99 32.37 15.96
N ALA A 429 -13.98 31.94 16.70
CA ALA A 429 -12.63 32.42 16.50
C ALA A 429 -12.09 31.87 15.17
N ALA A 430 -11.52 32.75 14.36
CA ALA A 430 -10.93 32.44 13.08
C ALA A 430 -9.51 33.01 13.04
N TYR A 431 -8.61 32.28 12.39
CA TYR A 431 -7.20 32.60 12.36
C TYR A 431 -6.68 32.50 10.94
N GLU A 432 -5.80 33.40 10.54
CA GLU A 432 -5.09 33.35 9.26
C GLU A 432 -3.68 32.80 9.49
N VAL A 433 -3.33 31.75 8.74
CA VAL A 433 -1.97 31.20 8.73
C VAL A 433 -1.12 32.05 7.79
N ILE A 434 -0.06 32.66 8.32
CA ILE A 434 0.78 33.61 7.59
C ILE A 434 1.94 32.89 6.91
N ALA A 435 2.74 32.17 7.70
CA ALA A 435 3.92 31.47 7.21
C ALA A 435 4.34 30.35 8.17
N LEU A 436 5.06 29.37 7.64
CA LEU A 436 5.80 28.42 8.46
C LEU A 436 6.95 29.16 9.16
N LYS A 437 7.17 28.89 10.44
CA LYS A 437 8.36 29.36 11.17
C LYS A 437 9.60 28.72 10.56
N ASP A 438 10.70 29.46 10.50
CA ASP A 438 11.97 28.94 10.01
C ASP A 438 12.65 28.12 11.10
N PRO A 439 12.80 26.79 10.93
CA PRO A 439 13.41 25.94 11.95
C PRO A 439 14.85 26.29 12.28
N LEU A 440 15.57 27.01 11.41
CA LEU A 440 16.94 27.44 11.63
C LEU A 440 17.03 28.77 12.38
N GLN A 441 16.05 29.67 12.22
CA GLN A 441 16.04 30.99 12.85
C GLN A 441 15.24 31.01 14.16
N ASP A 442 14.12 30.29 14.20
CA ASP A 442 13.19 30.32 15.34
C ASP A 442 13.57 29.34 16.46
N ARG A 443 14.57 28.47 16.24
CA ARG A 443 15.07 27.54 17.27
C ARG A 443 16.16 28.17 18.12
N VAL A 444 15.91 28.21 19.43
CA VAL A 444 16.89 28.66 20.42
C VAL A 444 18.06 27.67 20.48
N GLY A 445 19.29 28.18 20.40
CA GLY A 445 20.49 27.38 20.66
C GLY A 445 21.22 26.84 19.43
N LEU A 446 20.89 27.30 18.21
CA LEU A 446 21.64 26.92 17.00
C LEU A 446 22.83 27.86 16.73
N PRO A 447 24.03 27.33 16.44
CA PRO A 447 25.19 28.14 16.07
C PRO A 447 24.99 28.91 14.76
N ALA A 448 25.38 30.18 14.74
CA ALA A 448 25.31 31.01 13.53
C ALA A 448 26.09 30.40 12.35
N GLY A 449 27.28 29.84 12.63
CA GLY A 449 28.08 29.14 11.61
C GLY A 449 27.35 27.93 11.00
N ALA A 450 26.52 27.21 11.78
CA ALA A 450 25.73 26.11 11.25
C ALA A 450 24.64 26.58 10.27
N ILE A 451 24.01 27.73 10.57
CA ILE A 451 23.01 28.35 9.70
C ILE A 451 23.65 28.84 8.40
N GLU A 452 24.82 29.49 8.48
CA GLU A 452 25.57 29.95 7.31
C GLU A 452 25.97 28.78 6.39
N ILE A 453 26.48 27.69 6.97
CA ILE A 453 26.85 26.48 6.22
C ILE A 453 25.61 25.84 5.56
N TYR A 454 24.47 25.79 6.27
CA TYR A 454 23.23 25.28 5.69
C TYR A 454 22.79 26.10 4.48
N ASN A 455 22.78 27.43 4.60
CA ASN A 455 22.36 28.32 3.52
C ASN A 455 23.26 28.20 2.29
N ARG A 456 24.57 28.00 2.48
CA ARG A 456 25.53 27.74 1.40
C ARG A 456 25.16 26.46 0.63
N PHE A 457 25.05 25.32 1.31
CA PHE A 457 24.86 24.03 0.62
C PHE A 457 23.43 23.77 0.13
N SER A 458 22.41 24.32 0.79
CA SER A 458 21.01 24.14 0.38
C SER A 458 20.74 24.67 -1.04
N ALA A 459 21.38 25.79 -1.41
CA ALA A 459 21.29 26.36 -2.75
C ALA A 459 21.96 25.48 -3.82
N GLU A 460 23.07 24.83 -3.48
CA GLU A 460 23.84 24.00 -4.42
C GLU A 460 23.23 22.62 -4.68
N VAL A 461 22.62 22.01 -3.66
CA VAL A 461 22.14 20.62 -3.72
C VAL A 461 20.76 20.50 -4.38
N GLY A 462 19.92 21.54 -4.31
CA GLY A 462 18.54 21.47 -4.84
C GLY A 462 17.66 20.53 -4.03
N LEU A 463 17.28 20.96 -2.82
CA LEU A 463 16.62 20.09 -1.84
C LEU A 463 15.17 19.75 -2.22
N PRO A 464 14.72 18.48 -2.10
CA PRO A 464 13.34 18.06 -2.31
C PRO A 464 12.46 18.41 -1.09
N VAL A 465 12.30 19.71 -0.81
CA VAL A 465 11.64 20.24 0.41
C VAL A 465 10.29 19.57 0.67
N GLU A 466 9.46 19.38 -0.37
CA GLU A 466 8.13 18.79 -0.22
C GLU A 466 8.15 17.31 0.17
N SER A 467 9.15 16.55 -0.30
CA SER A 467 9.27 15.12 0.02
C SER A 467 9.63 14.93 1.50
N VAL A 468 10.64 15.66 1.98
CA VAL A 468 11.07 15.61 3.38
C VAL A 468 9.99 16.15 4.31
N MET A 469 9.43 17.32 3.99
CA MET A 469 8.40 17.97 4.81
C MET A 469 7.15 17.11 4.98
N SER A 470 6.78 16.31 3.96
CA SER A 470 5.62 15.41 4.07
C SER A 470 5.80 14.29 5.10
N ILE A 471 7.03 13.80 5.25
CA ILE A 471 7.40 12.78 6.25
C ILE A 471 7.43 13.42 7.64
N GLU A 472 8.16 14.54 7.77
CA GLU A 472 8.26 15.27 9.04
C GLU A 472 6.91 15.74 9.56
N ALA A 473 5.98 16.12 8.68
CA ALA A 473 4.63 16.49 9.07
C ALA A 473 3.83 15.31 9.65
N LEU A 474 4.04 14.10 9.13
CA LEU A 474 3.40 12.90 9.67
C LEU A 474 3.89 12.57 11.08
N GLU A 475 5.17 12.79 11.35
CA GLU A 475 5.81 12.58 12.65
C GLU A 475 5.63 13.77 13.62
N GLY A 476 5.41 14.97 13.06
CA GLY A 476 5.32 16.22 13.83
C GLY A 476 6.67 16.89 14.08
N THR A 477 7.71 16.54 13.33
CA THR A 477 9.12 16.91 13.51
C THR A 477 9.60 17.94 12.48
N LEU A 478 8.74 18.87 12.06
CA LEU A 478 9.08 19.85 11.01
C LEU A 478 10.42 20.56 11.25
N GLY A 479 11.26 20.54 10.22
CA GLY A 479 12.59 21.15 10.22
C GLY A 479 13.70 20.26 10.77
N HIS A 480 13.38 19.04 11.21
CA HIS A 480 14.33 18.07 11.76
C HIS A 480 15.53 17.87 10.83
N SER A 481 15.28 17.57 9.57
CA SER A 481 16.32 17.30 8.57
C SER A 481 17.16 18.54 8.27
N GLN A 482 16.58 19.75 8.38
CA GLN A 482 17.31 21.01 8.18
C GLN A 482 18.33 21.22 9.30
N VAL A 483 17.90 21.04 10.54
CA VAL A 483 18.74 21.21 11.74
C VAL A 483 19.81 20.13 11.79
N ALA A 484 19.45 18.86 11.57
CA ALA A 484 20.39 17.75 11.51
C ALA A 484 21.47 17.98 10.43
N ALA A 485 21.09 18.47 9.25
CA ALA A 485 22.02 18.82 8.17
C ALA A 485 22.97 19.96 8.57
N ALA A 486 22.42 21.04 9.15
CA ALA A 486 23.21 22.20 9.59
C ALA A 486 24.26 21.80 10.64
N LEU A 487 23.84 21.05 11.67
CA LEU A 487 24.71 20.60 12.74
C LEU A 487 25.75 19.56 12.29
N SER A 488 25.36 18.63 11.41
CA SER A 488 26.27 17.64 10.84
C SER A 488 27.37 18.32 10.02
N ALA A 489 26.99 19.30 9.19
CA ALA A 489 27.93 20.05 8.38
C ALA A 489 28.85 20.93 9.23
N ALA A 490 28.31 21.65 10.21
CA ALA A 490 29.12 22.47 11.12
C ALA A 490 30.13 21.65 11.94
N THR A 491 29.71 20.46 12.39
CA THR A 491 30.60 19.54 13.11
C THR A 491 31.70 19.01 12.20
N ALA A 492 31.35 18.60 10.97
CA ALA A 492 32.33 18.16 9.96
C ALA A 492 33.34 19.27 9.60
N ASP A 493 32.88 20.51 9.46
CA ASP A 493 33.72 21.68 9.18
C ASP A 493 34.68 21.97 10.35
N ALA A 494 34.18 21.95 11.58
CA ALA A 494 34.99 22.14 12.79
C ALA A 494 36.01 21.01 13.02
N MET A 495 35.80 19.82 12.46
CA MET A 495 36.76 18.72 12.45
C MET A 495 37.89 18.92 11.42
N GLY A 496 37.81 19.95 10.57
CA GLY A 496 38.78 20.23 9.51
C GLY A 496 38.65 19.29 8.30
N LEU A 497 37.45 18.75 8.05
CA LEU A 497 37.18 17.94 6.87
C LEU A 497 37.15 18.82 5.61
N ASP A 498 37.41 18.20 4.45
CA ASP A 498 37.35 18.93 3.19
C ASP A 498 35.91 19.30 2.80
N GLU A 499 35.76 20.28 1.90
CA GLU A 499 34.45 20.80 1.49
C GLU A 499 33.53 19.72 0.90
N ARG A 500 34.09 18.70 0.24
CA ARG A 500 33.32 17.58 -0.31
C ARG A 500 32.75 16.72 0.82
N GLN A 501 33.52 16.45 1.86
CA GLN A 501 33.09 15.71 3.04
C GLN A 501 32.10 16.49 3.89
N VAL A 502 32.29 17.81 4.05
CA VAL A 502 31.31 18.68 4.74
C VAL A 502 29.98 18.69 3.97
N ARG A 503 30.02 18.79 2.65
CA ARG A 503 28.82 18.68 1.80
C ARG A 503 28.18 17.30 1.92
N ALA A 504 28.96 16.23 2.02
CA ALA A 504 28.43 14.88 2.24
C ALA A 504 27.76 14.75 3.63
N ALA A 505 28.32 15.35 4.67
CA ALA A 505 27.73 15.41 6.01
C ALA A 505 26.38 16.16 6.00
N PHE A 506 26.33 17.30 5.31
CA PHE A 506 25.11 18.06 5.08
C PHE A 506 24.03 17.20 4.39
N MET A 507 24.38 16.55 3.27
CA MET A 507 23.45 15.70 2.53
C MET A 507 22.98 14.50 3.36
N ALA A 508 23.89 13.85 4.10
CA ALA A 508 23.53 12.75 4.99
C ALA A 508 22.52 13.23 6.04
N GLY A 509 22.78 14.36 6.71
CA GLY A 509 21.85 14.94 7.67
C GLY A 509 20.50 15.33 7.09
N TYR A 510 20.45 15.84 5.87
CA TYR A 510 19.17 16.23 5.26
C TYR A 510 18.35 15.03 4.76
N PHE A 511 18.99 13.93 4.37
CA PHE A 511 18.34 12.81 3.71
C PHE A 511 18.20 11.53 4.54
N HIS A 512 18.76 11.49 5.77
CA HIS A 512 18.84 10.26 6.55
C HIS A 512 17.49 9.58 6.80
N ASP A 513 16.45 10.38 7.03
CA ASP A 513 15.10 9.91 7.33
C ASP A 513 14.19 9.79 6.10
N LEU A 514 14.71 10.06 4.89
CA LEU A 514 13.92 10.04 3.67
C LEU A 514 13.30 8.66 3.38
N GLY A 515 13.95 7.59 3.84
CA GLY A 515 13.45 6.22 3.74
C GLY A 515 12.19 5.94 4.57
N LYS A 516 11.85 6.81 5.54
CA LYS A 516 10.60 6.71 6.31
C LYS A 516 9.36 6.84 5.45
N ARG A 517 9.49 7.34 4.21
CA ARG A 517 8.44 7.31 3.18
C ARG A 517 7.79 5.93 3.01
N ASN A 518 8.55 4.85 3.19
CA ASN A 518 8.10 3.47 3.02
C ASN A 518 7.65 2.82 4.34
N VAL A 519 7.71 3.55 5.46
CA VAL A 519 7.24 3.08 6.77
C VAL A 519 5.73 3.36 6.87
N PRO A 520 4.91 2.38 7.29
CA PRO A 520 3.48 2.59 7.48
C PRO A 520 3.17 3.77 8.42
N GLU A 521 2.15 4.56 8.08
CA GLU A 521 1.85 5.82 8.77
C GLU A 521 1.52 5.63 10.26
N HIS A 522 0.83 4.54 10.60
CA HIS A 522 0.48 4.20 11.98
C HIS A 522 1.71 3.88 12.84
N LEU A 523 2.84 3.45 12.24
CA LEU A 523 4.10 3.22 12.93
C LEU A 523 4.88 4.53 13.12
N LEU A 524 4.86 5.42 12.13
CA LEU A 524 5.46 6.77 12.25
C LEU A 524 4.78 7.62 13.32
N GLN A 525 3.51 7.33 13.61
CA GLN A 525 2.72 8.03 14.64
C GLN A 525 2.66 7.27 15.97
N CYS A 526 3.41 6.17 16.10
CA CYS A 526 3.43 5.41 17.33
C CYS A 526 4.24 6.13 18.41
N GLU A 527 3.70 6.19 19.63
CA GLU A 527 4.33 6.87 20.78
C GLU A 527 5.17 5.91 21.62
N ASP A 528 5.09 4.62 21.33
CA ASP A 528 5.89 3.61 22.01
C ASP A 528 7.34 3.67 21.55
N GLN A 529 8.25 3.46 22.50
CA GLN A 529 9.66 3.27 22.19
C GLN A 529 9.82 2.07 21.24
N LEU A 530 10.74 2.18 20.28
CA LEU A 530 10.99 1.15 19.28
C LEU A 530 11.16 -0.24 19.92
N GLN A 531 11.83 -0.35 21.08
CA GLN A 531 12.04 -1.64 21.75
C GLN A 531 10.77 -2.28 22.30
N ARG A 532 9.69 -1.52 22.49
CA ARG A 532 8.39 -2.00 23.00
C ARG A 532 7.46 -2.49 21.89
N LEU A 533 7.77 -2.16 20.64
CA LEU A 533 6.97 -2.58 19.49
C LEU A 533 7.18 -4.08 19.17
N PRO A 534 6.19 -4.74 18.56
CA PRO A 534 6.37 -6.07 17.99
C PRO A 534 7.56 -6.12 17.01
N LEU A 535 8.31 -7.24 17.00
CA LEU A 535 9.48 -7.41 16.13
C LEU A 535 9.22 -7.13 14.63
N PRO A 536 8.07 -7.50 14.04
CA PRO A 536 7.75 -7.13 12.65
C PRO A 536 7.70 -5.62 12.44
N ASP A 537 7.09 -4.88 13.36
CA ASP A 537 6.97 -3.42 13.29
C ASP A 537 8.31 -2.73 13.48
N GLN A 538 9.13 -3.24 14.42
CA GLN A 538 10.51 -2.77 14.57
C GLN A 538 11.31 -2.93 13.28
N THR A 539 11.13 -4.05 12.59
CA THR A 539 11.83 -4.35 11.34
C THR A 539 11.44 -3.36 10.23
N LEU A 540 10.15 -3.03 10.14
CA LEU A 540 9.65 -2.04 9.17
C LEU A 540 10.22 -0.64 9.45
N ILE A 541 10.25 -0.20 10.71
CA ILE A 541 10.83 1.09 11.07
C ILE A 541 12.33 1.09 10.77
N LYS A 542 13.09 0.10 11.25
CA LYS A 542 14.55 0.03 11.04
C LYS A 542 14.96 -0.06 9.57
N ALA A 543 14.07 -0.52 8.69
CA ALA A 543 14.35 -0.60 7.26
C ALA A 543 14.56 0.78 6.60
N HIS A 544 14.08 1.89 7.20
CA HIS A 544 14.18 3.24 6.61
C HIS A 544 15.62 3.61 6.22
N VAL A 545 16.62 3.22 7.01
CA VAL A 545 18.04 3.50 6.73
C VAL A 545 18.50 2.92 5.39
N ARG A 546 17.97 1.77 5.00
CA ARG A 546 18.27 1.11 3.72
C ARG A 546 17.36 1.59 2.59
N GLU A 547 16.11 1.89 2.92
CA GLU A 547 15.13 2.40 1.94
C GLU A 547 15.48 3.81 1.46
N ALA A 548 16.18 4.62 2.27
CA ALA A 548 16.61 5.97 1.91
C ALA A 548 17.41 5.99 0.59
N GLU A 549 18.29 5.02 0.35
CA GLU A 549 19.05 4.89 -0.91
C GLU A 549 18.13 4.76 -2.13
N LYS A 550 17.10 3.92 -2.04
CA LYS A 550 16.13 3.73 -3.11
C LYS A 550 15.34 5.00 -3.39
N VAL A 551 14.91 5.70 -2.32
CA VAL A 551 14.17 6.96 -2.48
C VAL A 551 15.05 8.07 -3.08
N LEU A 552 16.32 8.14 -2.71
CA LEU A 552 17.29 9.07 -3.32
C LEU A 552 17.46 8.80 -4.82
N ALA A 553 17.57 7.52 -5.21
CA ALA A 553 17.65 7.13 -6.60
C ALA A 553 16.36 7.46 -7.40
N GLU A 554 15.17 7.22 -6.82
CA GLU A 554 13.89 7.59 -7.43
C GLU A 554 13.76 9.10 -7.68
N LEU A 555 14.25 9.92 -6.74
CA LEU A 555 14.25 11.38 -6.83
C LEU A 555 15.41 11.93 -7.68
N GLN A 556 16.25 11.06 -8.24
CA GLN A 556 17.42 11.42 -9.04
C GLN A 556 18.40 12.35 -8.30
N ILE A 557 18.51 12.19 -6.98
CA ILE A 557 19.41 12.98 -6.15
C ILE A 557 20.80 12.31 -6.18
N PRO A 558 21.86 13.02 -6.60
CA PRO A 558 23.19 12.45 -6.72
C PRO A 558 23.85 12.29 -5.34
N ALA A 559 23.50 11.23 -4.63
CA ALA A 559 24.15 10.84 -3.37
C ALA A 559 25.35 9.93 -3.66
N GLY A 560 26.56 10.37 -3.30
CA GLY A 560 27.76 9.55 -3.41
C GLY A 560 27.77 8.39 -2.38
N PRO A 561 28.67 7.41 -2.54
CA PRO A 561 28.77 6.27 -1.62
C PRO A 561 28.95 6.68 -0.15
N GLU A 562 29.71 7.75 0.10
CA GLU A 562 29.93 8.30 1.44
C GLU A 562 28.63 8.78 2.12
N VAL A 563 27.71 9.38 1.34
CA VAL A 563 26.41 9.86 1.86
C VAL A 563 25.50 8.67 2.15
N ILE A 564 25.43 7.70 1.23
CA ILE A 564 24.59 6.51 1.39
C ILE A 564 25.06 5.69 2.59
N GLU A 565 26.36 5.47 2.72
CA GLU A 565 26.94 4.74 3.85
C GLU A 565 26.65 5.45 5.18
N ALA A 566 26.80 6.77 5.22
CA ALA A 566 26.46 7.57 6.40
C ALA A 566 25.00 7.40 6.83
N ILE A 567 24.07 7.47 5.87
CA ILE A 567 22.65 7.27 6.11
C ILE A 567 22.35 5.84 6.55
N GLN A 568 23.00 4.82 5.99
CA GLN A 568 22.72 3.43 6.38
C GLN A 568 23.21 3.09 7.80
N GLN A 569 24.18 3.84 8.32
CA GLN A 569 24.83 3.59 9.60
C GLN A 569 24.49 4.62 10.70
N HIS A 570 23.61 5.60 10.46
CA HIS A 570 23.38 6.69 11.42
C HIS A 570 22.70 6.29 12.74
N HIS A 571 22.16 5.07 12.83
CA HIS A 571 21.66 4.47 14.08
C HIS A 571 22.64 3.45 14.70
N GLU A 572 23.83 3.28 14.12
CA GLU A 572 24.90 2.51 14.74
C GLU A 572 25.48 3.26 15.93
N ARG A 573 25.87 2.52 16.96
CA ARG A 573 26.39 3.09 18.21
C ARG A 573 27.82 2.67 18.42
N PHE A 574 28.61 3.54 19.04
CA PHE A 574 30.05 3.34 19.15
C PHE A 574 30.43 2.07 19.95
N ASP A 575 29.55 1.63 20.86
CA ASP A 575 29.65 0.38 21.65
C ASP A 575 29.16 -0.89 20.92
N GLY A 576 28.59 -0.77 19.72
CA GLY A 576 28.02 -1.88 18.95
C GLY A 576 26.56 -2.24 19.28
N SER A 577 25.88 -1.48 20.16
CA SER A 577 24.47 -1.73 20.52
C SER A 577 23.45 -1.20 19.49
N GLY A 578 23.93 -0.52 18.46
CA GLY A 578 23.12 0.10 17.41
C GLY A 578 22.61 -0.86 16.33
N TYR A 579 22.04 -0.29 15.27
CA TYR A 579 21.47 -1.04 14.13
C TYR A 579 21.76 -0.29 12.82
N PRO A 580 21.69 -0.94 11.64
CA PRO A 580 21.16 -2.28 11.35
C PRO A 580 22.15 -3.45 11.44
N GLN A 581 23.46 -3.21 11.50
CA GLN A 581 24.52 -4.21 11.45
C GLN A 581 25.19 -4.46 12.80
N GLY A 582 25.06 -3.54 13.77
CA GLY A 582 25.72 -3.67 15.08
C GLY A 582 27.22 -3.35 14.98
N LEU A 583 27.56 -2.36 14.16
CA LEU A 583 28.93 -1.90 13.95
C LEU A 583 29.43 -1.17 15.21
N LYS A 584 30.72 -1.32 15.51
CA LYS A 584 31.38 -0.64 16.63
C LYS A 584 32.53 0.25 16.15
N ASP A 585 33.28 0.82 17.09
CA ASP A 585 34.48 1.62 16.80
C ASP A 585 35.36 1.01 15.68
N GLY A 586 35.84 1.88 14.80
CA GLY A 586 36.62 1.54 13.61
C GLY A 586 35.82 0.96 12.43
N GLN A 587 34.54 0.59 12.62
CA GLN A 587 33.69 0.03 11.57
C GLN A 587 32.62 1.01 11.07
N ILE A 588 32.20 1.95 11.92
CA ILE A 588 31.22 2.98 11.55
C ILE A 588 31.94 4.10 10.79
N CYS A 589 31.42 4.48 9.62
CA CYS A 589 32.00 5.54 8.81
C CYS A 589 31.98 6.88 9.57
N LEU A 590 32.91 7.78 9.22
CA LEU A 590 33.08 9.04 9.95
C LEU A 590 31.80 9.89 9.96
N LEU A 591 31.16 10.01 8.80
CA LEU A 591 29.98 10.87 8.63
C LEU A 591 28.75 10.31 9.34
N ALA A 592 28.58 8.99 9.46
CA ALA A 592 27.52 8.39 10.28
C ALA A 592 27.68 8.75 11.77
N ARG A 593 28.91 8.76 12.29
CA ARG A 593 29.17 9.13 13.69
C ARG A 593 28.90 10.62 13.96
N VAL A 594 29.20 11.49 12.99
CA VAL A 594 28.83 12.91 13.04
C VAL A 594 27.30 13.07 13.03
N LEU A 595 26.64 12.42 12.08
CA LEU A 595 25.19 12.45 11.93
C LEU A 595 24.48 11.93 13.18
N HIS A 596 24.95 10.83 13.78
CA HIS A 596 24.31 10.22 14.96
C HIS A 596 24.19 11.20 16.13
N ILE A 597 25.23 12.01 16.39
CA ILE A 597 25.21 13.02 17.47
C ILE A 597 24.27 14.17 17.10
N ALA A 598 24.31 14.66 15.86
CA ALA A 598 23.46 15.75 15.39
C ALA A 598 21.97 15.37 15.40
N ASP A 599 21.62 14.19 14.91
CA ASP A 599 20.27 13.61 14.95
C ASP A 599 19.80 13.43 16.40
N THR A 600 20.65 12.90 17.28
CA THR A 600 20.26 12.74 18.69
C THR A 600 19.99 14.07 19.37
N TYR A 601 20.86 15.08 19.16
CA TYR A 601 20.64 16.43 19.69
C TYR A 601 19.33 17.04 19.19
N GLU A 602 19.09 16.96 17.88
CA GLU A 602 17.85 17.45 17.28
C GLU A 602 16.67 16.72 17.91
N SER A 603 16.70 15.39 17.94
CA SER A 603 15.60 14.57 18.44
C SER A 603 15.23 14.92 19.89
N LEU A 604 16.21 15.23 20.75
CA LEU A 604 15.99 15.66 22.14
C LEU A 604 15.41 17.08 22.23
N THR A 605 15.82 17.98 21.34
CA THR A 605 15.45 19.41 21.37
C THR A 605 14.23 19.73 20.50
N SER A 606 13.77 18.79 19.69
CA SER A 606 12.55 18.86 18.89
C SER A 606 11.32 18.70 19.78
N TRP A 607 10.29 19.51 19.53
CA TRP A 607 8.98 19.26 20.12
C TRP A 607 8.24 18.20 19.30
N ARG A 608 7.59 17.25 19.97
CA ARG A 608 6.69 16.26 19.35
C ARG A 608 5.36 16.25 20.09
N PRO A 609 4.25 15.84 19.47
CA PRO A 609 2.93 15.82 20.12
C PRO A 609 2.88 15.13 21.49
N HIS A 610 3.75 14.16 21.73
CA HIS A 610 3.85 13.34 22.94
C HIS A 610 5.13 13.57 23.75
N GLN A 611 6.00 14.49 23.34
CA GLN A 611 7.28 14.76 24.00
C GLN A 611 7.59 16.25 23.98
N GLU A 612 7.67 16.86 25.16
CA GLU A 612 8.16 18.24 25.26
C GLU A 612 9.66 18.29 24.96
N ALA A 613 10.06 19.37 24.29
CA ALA A 613 11.45 19.61 23.90
C ALA A 613 12.34 19.80 25.13
N TRP A 614 13.53 19.20 25.12
CA TRP A 614 14.54 19.49 26.14
C TRP A 614 15.14 20.87 25.90
N THR A 615 15.61 21.50 26.97
CA THR A 615 16.41 22.72 26.81
C THR A 615 17.74 22.38 26.14
N PRO A 616 18.32 23.29 25.33
CA PRO A 616 19.64 23.07 24.72
C PRO A 616 20.70 22.61 25.73
N ALA A 617 20.72 23.23 26.92
CA ALA A 617 21.65 22.87 27.98
C ALA A 617 21.47 21.42 28.48
N ALA A 618 20.22 20.96 28.67
CA ALA A 618 19.94 19.61 29.11
C ALA A 618 20.33 18.56 28.05
N ALA A 619 20.05 18.85 26.78
CA ALA A 619 20.43 17.97 25.67
C ALA A 619 21.95 17.84 25.53
N LEU A 620 22.71 18.94 25.67
CA LEU A 620 24.18 18.89 25.63
C LEU A 620 24.78 18.10 26.81
N MET A 621 24.22 18.24 28.02
CA MET A 621 24.64 17.43 29.17
C MET A 621 24.40 15.93 28.96
N ASP A 622 23.30 15.59 28.29
CA ASP A 622 22.98 14.20 27.95
C ASP A 622 23.96 13.62 26.93
N ILE A 623 24.28 14.38 25.88
CA ILE A 623 25.28 14.00 24.88
C ILE A 623 26.65 13.78 25.53
N GLU A 624 27.07 14.66 26.43
CA GLU A 624 28.33 14.51 27.17
C GLU A 624 28.32 13.26 28.07
N ARG A 625 27.19 12.95 28.72
CA ARG A 625 27.02 11.70 29.49
C ARG A 625 27.11 10.47 28.58
N SER A 626 26.35 10.45 27.49
CA SER A 626 26.29 9.33 26.55
C SER A 626 27.60 9.09 25.81
N ALA A 627 28.40 10.13 25.55
CA ALA A 627 29.75 9.99 25.04
C ALA A 627 30.68 9.26 26.04
N ARG A 628 30.56 9.56 27.35
CA ARG A 628 31.31 8.84 28.40
C ARG A 628 30.87 7.40 28.60
N GLU A 629 29.60 7.11 28.33
CA GLU A 629 29.02 5.76 28.34
C GLU A 629 29.39 4.93 27.09
N GLY A 630 30.06 5.55 26.10
CA GLY A 630 30.51 4.87 24.89
C GLY A 630 29.44 4.75 23.80
N LEU A 631 28.35 5.52 23.87
CA LEU A 631 27.33 5.54 22.80
C LEU A 631 27.79 6.33 21.58
N PHE A 632 28.56 7.41 21.80
CA PHE A 632 29.10 8.29 20.77
C PHE A 632 30.62 8.20 20.66
N ASP A 633 31.18 8.59 19.50
CA ASP A 633 32.64 8.79 19.39
C ASP A 633 33.04 9.98 20.29
N PRO A 634 33.90 9.77 21.30
CA PRO A 634 34.23 10.81 22.27
C PRO A 634 34.92 12.03 21.63
N ARG A 635 35.68 11.83 20.55
CA ARG A 635 36.36 12.94 19.84
C ARG A 635 35.35 13.81 19.10
N ILE A 636 34.38 13.20 18.44
CA ILE A 636 33.32 13.94 17.73
C ILE A 636 32.39 14.61 18.73
N GLY A 637 32.09 13.95 19.85
CA GLY A 637 31.33 14.54 20.95
C GLY A 637 31.97 15.83 21.48
N GLU A 638 33.29 15.85 21.69
CA GLU A 638 33.99 17.06 22.11
C GLU A 638 33.91 18.19 21.07
N VAL A 639 34.10 17.88 19.78
CA VAL A 639 33.98 18.87 18.71
C VAL A 639 32.55 19.41 18.61
N PHE A 640 31.55 18.54 18.66
CA PHE A 640 30.13 18.91 18.65
C PHE A 640 29.80 19.85 19.81
N LEU A 641 30.24 19.51 21.02
CA LEU A 641 30.05 20.36 22.21
C LEU A 641 30.72 21.72 22.05
N ASN A 642 31.87 21.82 21.37
CA ASN A 642 32.54 23.08 21.11
C ASN A 642 31.80 23.93 20.07
N VAL A 643 31.31 23.33 18.98
CA VAL A 643 30.43 23.99 17.99
C VAL A 643 29.19 24.58 18.67
N MET A 644 28.59 23.84 19.60
CA MET A 644 27.40 24.29 20.33
C MET A 644 27.68 25.35 21.41
N LYS A 645 28.93 25.52 21.85
CA LYS A 645 29.32 26.56 22.83
C LYS A 645 29.39 27.96 22.23
N GLU A 646 29.52 28.09 20.90
CA GLU A 646 29.53 29.39 20.21
C GLU A 646 28.21 30.19 20.39
N VAL A 647 27.18 29.55 20.95
CA VAL A 647 25.85 30.15 21.20
C VAL A 647 25.71 30.70 22.63
N ARG A 648 26.69 30.48 23.53
CA ARG A 648 26.61 30.87 24.95
C ARG A 648 26.92 32.33 25.24
#